data_AF-A0A929VY62-F1
#
_entry.id   AF-A0A929VY62-F1
#
_cell.length_a   1.000
_cell.length_b   1.000
_cell.length_c   1.000
_cell.angle_alpha   90.00
_cell.angle_beta   90.00
_cell.angle_gamma   90.00
#
_symmetry.space_group_name_H-M   'P 1'
#
loop_
_entity.id
_entity.type
_entity.pdbx_description
1 polymer ?
#
loop_
_entity_poly.entity_id
_entity_poly.type
_entity_poly.pdbx_seq_one_letter_code
_entity_poly.pdbx_strand_id
1 'polypeptide(L)'
;MNKTLLLSLAFGLSAAGAFAADVFTPPFETTTIEGGQFAAGTRWYTLQISTNGFHISNPGNDGAIQLVRTTTDLDDKDLWCFVGTPETGYRIYNKATGTSKVLTAPKTMEGQAGGGSLVTLRDVADAATYDADWKFEMSTDLGADKPAVYMYPSGQPSHKVNNRDARFSFWTGGKDHGSSLQVLFAMQRVQVSVDKGTMTTQGSSTYKNAWTSTQTAPQVRLTAVANNMLAKDNNLWAYVGNKVLPSDYTLTAGAGYSIRGFEFDAKSAEAGKHLTVAAGNKSFTTTETAQHMSWTGDNDTPAAKFTLSGSNNAALLTDFYVTVTRQIAKPEPQQNVFVYNNSTSVTYRIPAITTAKNGTVLAVTDSRHTGMGDIGAGRIDLFLSRSTDNGATWSNPDVLRDASGNAVAQGIGKDNNVNANDRRDAGYGDAAIVADRESNDVILLSASGQVGFFGSTRNTPIAVARWYSHDNGTTWTQPDDITDQIYSLFDGADKSPRGKVESLFFGSGRIVQSHRVKVGTHYRLYAVVVGRNTSPNVHANWVLYSDDFGKNWNVLGKGTIPAVPENADEPKAEELPDGSVLVSSRVGGGRYFNIYRFTDVKTGAGKWGNVAYSRLKKASSNACNGEVMVVPVQKRATGEKLYLALQSVPFGPSGRTNVGINYKPLAAATDFDTPANFSNNWEGAHEASRIGSAYSTMTWQNDNTLGFLYEEETFRTAGQGGYTIVYKNYSIEQITDSVYTYAADNSWTVADDLRTKMVEHRVAAITAGKYVGQYTAAAAAAANAAAATYNAAPSAEAYEQFNAQMEQLPTVEVDSKKLYRLRNEGYLGTQGALYLKANVGGTAYEGAALEETDDAFFFALLPAGNPGEYVLYNEKTKTYLPKFGADNVTPALVSDVANAGVFTLITRPDGRTSLSGVNFSGRKAVHLAREKKLVPWNIDSGASFWMLEETDKLTAVKKAEGRTQAEVRQFDLQGRRANENTRGIVVGADGKKSLR
;
A
#
# COMPACT_ATOMS: atom_id res chain seq x y z
N MET A 1 5.02 23.67 -5.54
CA MET A 1 5.06 23.67 -4.06
C MET A 1 5.78 22.39 -3.62
N ASN A 2 7.10 22.46 -3.44
CA ASN A 2 7.92 21.39 -2.87
C ASN A 2 8.62 21.97 -1.64
N LYS A 3 8.12 21.64 -0.46
CA LYS A 3 8.81 21.77 0.81
C LYS A 3 8.52 20.47 1.54
N THR A 4 9.56 19.72 1.89
CA THR A 4 9.81 19.03 3.19
C THR A 4 10.89 17.96 2.95
N LEU A 5 11.81 17.85 3.93
CA LEU A 5 12.91 16.88 4.07
C LEU A 5 14.23 17.19 3.33
N LEU A 6 14.97 18.14 3.91
CA LEU A 6 16.44 18.11 3.97
C LEU A 6 16.81 18.76 5.31
N LEU A 7 16.84 17.95 6.37
CA LEU A 7 17.36 18.36 7.68
C LEU A 7 18.24 17.25 8.25
N SER A 8 19.40 17.05 7.61
CA SER A 8 20.56 16.38 8.21
C SER A 8 21.84 16.69 7.42
N LEU A 9 22.10 17.96 7.13
CA LEU A 9 23.42 18.42 6.67
C LEU A 9 23.59 19.89 7.04
N ALA A 10 23.81 20.16 8.34
CA ALA A 10 24.32 21.44 8.78
C ALA A 10 25.86 21.40 8.73
N PHE A 11 26.42 21.54 7.53
CA PHE A 11 27.83 21.90 7.37
C PHE A 11 27.92 23.43 7.36
N GLY A 12 28.62 23.99 8.35
CA GLY A 12 28.89 25.41 8.43
C GLY A 12 29.76 25.86 7.26
N LEU A 13 29.24 26.76 6.42
CA LEU A 13 30.06 27.59 5.55
C LEU A 13 30.52 28.82 6.34
N SER A 14 31.83 28.96 6.51
CA SER A 14 32.49 30.26 6.64
C SER A 14 33.63 30.31 5.62
N ALA A 15 33.50 31.18 4.63
CA ALA A 15 34.48 31.37 3.58
C ALA A 15 35.62 32.31 4.02
N ALA A 16 36.87 31.90 3.78
CA ALA A 16 37.90 32.74 3.16
C ALA A 16 39.20 31.93 2.90
N GLY A 17 39.56 31.76 1.63
CA GLY A 17 40.95 31.74 1.15
C GLY A 17 41.72 30.41 1.16
N ALA A 18 42.33 30.13 0.01
CA ALA A 18 43.36 29.12 -0.30
C ALA A 18 42.87 27.70 -0.68
N PHE A 19 43.28 27.27 -1.89
CA PHE A 19 43.19 25.90 -2.38
C PHE A 19 43.98 24.97 -1.45
N ALA A 20 43.31 24.37 -0.47
CA ALA A 20 43.78 23.18 0.21
C ALA A 20 43.17 21.97 -0.50
N ALA A 21 43.97 20.94 -0.75
CA ALA A 21 43.46 19.63 -1.19
C ALA A 21 42.33 19.21 -0.23
N ASP A 22 41.23 18.66 -0.77
CA ASP A 22 40.07 18.19 0.01
C ASP A 22 40.53 17.24 1.14
N VAL A 23 40.73 17.79 2.34
CA VAL A 23 41.06 17.00 3.52
C VAL A 23 39.79 16.25 3.90
N PHE A 24 39.81 14.93 3.72
CA PHE A 24 38.73 14.05 4.18
C PHE A 24 38.40 14.36 5.63
N THR A 25 37.21 14.90 5.88
CA THR A 25 36.72 15.19 7.22
C THR A 25 35.91 13.98 7.70
N PRO A 26 36.33 13.31 8.79
CA PRO A 26 35.60 12.16 9.30
C PRO A 26 34.16 12.53 9.70
N PRO A 27 33.19 11.61 9.60
CA PRO A 27 31.78 11.86 9.94
C PRO A 27 31.51 11.86 11.46
N PHE A 28 32.49 12.28 12.27
CA PHE A 28 32.42 12.30 13.72
C PHE A 28 33.28 13.41 14.32
N GLU A 29 32.97 13.80 15.55
CA GLU A 29 33.78 14.69 16.38
C GLU A 29 34.60 13.86 17.37
N THR A 30 35.83 14.29 17.60
CA THR A 30 36.71 13.65 18.60
C THR A 30 36.46 14.23 20.00
N THR A 31 36.78 13.43 21.01
CA THR A 31 36.76 13.83 22.41
C THR A 31 38.14 13.68 23.05
N THR A 32 38.29 14.20 24.27
CA THR A 32 39.49 14.04 25.09
C THR A 32 39.22 13.11 26.28
N ILE A 33 40.30 12.51 26.79
CA ILE A 33 40.30 11.75 28.04
C ILE A 33 41.15 12.53 29.04
N GLU A 34 40.53 12.96 30.14
CA GLU A 34 41.17 13.72 31.23
C GLU A 34 40.84 13.05 32.57
N GLY A 35 41.85 12.82 33.40
CA GLY A 35 41.65 12.14 34.69
C GLY A 35 41.05 10.73 34.59
N GLY A 36 41.24 10.04 33.45
CA GLY A 36 40.67 8.72 33.19
C GLY A 36 39.20 8.72 32.76
N GLN A 37 38.59 9.89 32.54
CA GLN A 37 37.20 10.03 32.13
C GLN A 37 37.10 10.73 30.77
N PHE A 38 36.06 10.42 30.00
CA PHE A 38 35.76 11.17 28.78
C PHE A 38 35.25 12.58 29.13
N ALA A 39 35.54 13.57 28.29
CA ALA A 39 35.01 14.92 28.46
C ALA A 39 33.47 14.92 28.57
N ALA A 40 32.92 15.77 29.45
CA ALA A 40 31.48 15.77 29.75
C ALA A 40 30.58 15.96 28.51
N GLY A 41 31.05 16.71 27.51
CA GLY A 41 30.35 16.96 26.24
C GLY A 41 30.56 15.91 25.14
N THR A 42 31.16 14.76 25.47
CA THR A 42 31.46 13.69 24.49
C THR A 42 30.24 13.33 23.66
N ARG A 43 30.41 13.37 22.34
CA ARG A 43 29.44 12.84 21.38
C ARG A 43 29.63 11.35 21.22
N TRP A 44 28.52 10.63 21.34
CA TRP A 44 28.44 9.21 21.16
C TRP A 44 27.76 8.89 19.84
N TYR A 45 28.27 7.85 19.18
CA TYR A 45 27.85 7.42 17.86
C TYR A 45 27.46 5.95 17.90
N THR A 46 26.43 5.59 17.13
CA THR A 46 26.23 4.19 16.73
C THR A 46 27.00 3.94 15.45
N LEU A 47 27.59 2.75 15.33
CA LEU A 47 28.28 2.30 14.13
C LEU A 47 27.44 1.23 13.43
N GLN A 48 27.27 1.36 12.12
CA GLN A 48 26.59 0.37 11.26
C GLN A 48 27.50 -0.03 10.10
N ILE A 49 27.45 -1.30 9.68
CA ILE A 49 28.24 -1.79 8.56
C ILE A 49 27.38 -2.56 7.55
N SER A 50 27.77 -2.52 6.28
CA SER A 50 27.14 -3.18 5.13
C SER A 50 25.82 -2.56 4.63
N THR A 51 25.36 -2.99 3.45
CA THR A 51 24.04 -2.61 2.89
C THR A 51 22.89 -2.90 3.85
N ASN A 52 23.04 -3.92 4.70
CA ASN A 52 22.04 -4.32 5.69
C ASN A 52 22.03 -3.44 6.95
N GLY A 53 23.05 -2.59 7.15
CA GLY A 53 23.11 -1.68 8.30
C GLY A 53 23.25 -2.37 9.65
N PHE A 54 24.07 -3.43 9.75
CA PHE A 54 24.26 -4.16 11.01
C PHE A 54 24.97 -3.28 12.04
N HIS A 55 24.39 -3.15 13.21
CA HIS A 55 24.97 -2.44 14.34
C HIS A 55 26.18 -3.18 14.90
N ILE A 56 27.26 -2.42 15.10
CA ILE A 56 28.45 -2.86 15.82
C ILE A 56 28.24 -2.54 17.29
N SER A 57 28.16 -3.59 18.10
CA SER A 57 27.89 -3.50 19.53
C SER A 57 28.98 -4.22 20.30
N ASN A 58 29.35 -3.68 21.46
CA ASN A 58 30.22 -4.35 22.40
C ASN A 58 29.57 -5.68 22.85
N PRO A 59 30.26 -6.83 22.67
CA PRO A 59 29.70 -8.14 22.99
C PRO A 59 29.69 -8.45 24.50
N GLY A 60 30.26 -7.57 25.33
CA GLY A 60 30.34 -7.75 26.80
C GLY A 60 31.45 -8.70 27.24
N ASN A 61 32.27 -9.19 26.31
CA ASN A 61 33.44 -10.05 26.55
C ASN A 61 34.54 -9.71 25.53
N ASP A 62 35.69 -10.40 25.61
CA ASP A 62 36.82 -10.19 24.69
C ASP A 62 36.68 -11.00 23.37
N GLY A 63 35.46 -11.48 23.09
CA GLY A 63 35.12 -12.29 21.93
C GLY A 63 34.78 -11.49 20.68
N ALA A 64 34.30 -12.20 19.67
CA ALA A 64 33.94 -11.63 18.37
C ALA A 64 32.70 -10.71 18.46
N ILE A 65 32.80 -9.52 17.88
CA ILE A 65 31.64 -8.66 17.61
C ILE A 65 30.79 -9.32 16.51
N GLN A 66 29.55 -9.69 16.86
CA GLN A 66 28.58 -10.30 15.95
C GLN A 66 27.78 -9.23 15.20
N LEU A 67 27.65 -9.37 13.89
CA LEU A 67 26.94 -8.45 12.99
C LEU A 67 25.57 -9.03 12.61
N VAL A 68 24.66 -9.04 13.58
CA VAL A 68 23.37 -9.75 13.47
C VAL A 68 22.15 -8.88 13.79
N ARG A 69 22.36 -7.63 14.21
CA ARG A 69 21.29 -6.74 14.67
C ARG A 69 21.22 -5.49 13.81
N THR A 70 20.04 -5.14 13.33
CA THR A 70 19.78 -3.96 12.47
C THR A 70 19.08 -2.82 13.20
N THR A 71 18.75 -3.01 14.47
CA THR A 71 18.08 -2.03 15.36
C THR A 71 18.94 -1.71 16.59
N THR A 72 18.63 -0.62 17.30
CA THR A 72 19.32 -0.21 18.52
C THR A 72 18.38 0.61 19.42
N ASP A 73 18.49 0.38 20.73
CA ASP A 73 17.84 1.19 21.77
C ASP A 73 18.76 2.31 22.30
N LEU A 74 19.93 2.47 21.68
CA LEU A 74 21.03 3.34 22.13
C LEU A 74 21.51 2.97 23.54
N ASP A 75 21.65 1.67 23.81
CA ASP A 75 22.30 1.17 25.01
C ASP A 75 23.79 1.52 24.98
N ASP A 76 24.43 1.65 26.15
CA ASP A 76 25.85 2.01 26.24
C ASP A 76 26.78 1.05 25.45
N LYS A 77 26.40 -0.22 25.27
CA LYS A 77 27.14 -1.18 24.42
C LYS A 77 27.15 -0.80 22.92
N ASP A 78 26.24 0.06 22.48
CA ASP A 78 26.08 0.50 21.09
C ASP A 78 26.76 1.85 20.82
N LEU A 79 27.25 2.50 21.88
CA LEU A 79 27.70 3.88 21.86
C LEU A 79 29.23 3.94 21.82
N TRP A 80 29.73 4.57 20.77
CA TRP A 80 31.15 4.67 20.47
C TRP A 80 31.60 6.13 20.43
N CYS A 81 32.83 6.41 20.85
CA CYS A 81 33.45 7.72 20.71
C CYS A 81 34.87 7.59 20.15
N PHE A 82 35.40 8.71 19.66
CA PHE A 82 36.67 8.76 18.94
C PHE A 82 37.64 9.70 19.66
N VAL A 83 38.88 9.27 19.84
CA VAL A 83 39.96 10.08 20.44
C VAL A 83 41.16 10.04 19.50
N GLY A 84 41.73 11.19 19.16
CA GLY A 84 42.91 11.26 18.28
C GLY A 84 42.78 12.33 17.21
N THR A 85 43.66 12.28 16.20
CA THR A 85 43.74 13.26 15.12
C THR A 85 43.91 12.57 13.76
N PRO A 86 43.65 13.25 12.63
CA PRO A 86 43.88 12.67 11.30
C PRO A 86 45.32 12.16 11.09
N GLU A 87 46.30 12.83 11.69
CA GLU A 87 47.73 12.54 11.53
C GLU A 87 48.09 11.24 12.26
N THR A 88 47.72 11.14 13.53
CA THR A 88 48.05 10.01 14.43
C THR A 88 47.12 8.81 14.24
N GLY A 89 45.90 9.04 13.76
CA GLY A 89 44.82 8.07 13.75
C GLY A 89 43.89 8.24 14.94
N TYR A 90 42.80 7.48 14.94
CA TYR A 90 41.75 7.56 15.95
C TYR A 90 41.66 6.28 16.74
N ARG A 91 41.65 6.39 18.06
CA ARG A 91 41.26 5.32 18.97
C ARG A 91 39.75 5.36 19.19
N ILE A 92 39.13 4.18 19.16
CA ILE A 92 37.68 4.04 19.23
C ILE A 92 37.34 3.35 20.53
N TYR A 93 36.54 4.00 21.37
CA TYR A 93 36.15 3.51 22.69
C TYR A 93 34.65 3.25 22.73
N ASN A 94 34.23 2.28 23.55
CA ASN A 94 32.82 1.98 23.80
C ASN A 94 32.39 2.54 25.16
N LYS A 95 31.17 3.08 25.24
CA LYS A 95 30.66 3.70 26.46
C LYS A 95 30.57 2.71 27.62
N ALA A 96 30.10 1.48 27.37
CA ALA A 96 29.90 0.49 28.43
C ALA A 96 31.20 0.06 29.13
N THR A 97 32.34 0.14 28.45
CA THR A 97 33.67 -0.21 29.02
C THR A 97 34.44 1.00 29.53
N GLY A 98 33.93 2.22 29.32
CA GLY A 98 34.65 3.44 29.65
C GLY A 98 35.97 3.57 28.88
N THR A 99 36.96 4.18 29.52
CA THR A 99 38.31 4.44 28.98
C THR A 99 39.26 3.24 29.08
N SER A 100 38.83 2.13 29.70
CA SER A 100 39.69 0.98 30.00
C SER A 100 39.98 0.09 28.79
N LYS A 101 39.04 0.04 27.83
CA LYS A 101 39.14 -0.80 26.63
C LYS A 101 39.01 0.00 25.34
N VAL A 102 39.80 -0.38 24.34
CA VAL A 102 39.83 0.23 23.00
C VAL A 102 39.57 -0.82 21.92
N LEU A 103 38.97 -0.41 20.80
CA LEU A 103 38.79 -1.27 19.64
C LEU A 103 40.13 -1.52 18.95
N THR A 104 40.43 -2.79 18.67
CA THR A 104 41.75 -3.22 18.17
C THR A 104 41.66 -4.17 16.97
N ALA A 105 42.71 -4.15 16.16
CA ALA A 105 42.98 -5.07 15.06
C ALA A 105 44.21 -5.94 15.37
N PRO A 106 44.24 -7.22 14.96
CA PRO A 106 45.45 -8.02 15.03
C PRO A 106 46.49 -7.48 14.04
N LYS A 107 47.77 -7.49 14.44
CA LYS A 107 48.88 -7.04 13.58
C LYS A 107 49.09 -7.92 12.35
N THR A 108 48.65 -9.18 12.42
CA THR A 108 48.75 -10.16 11.34
C THR A 108 47.35 -10.61 10.92
N MET A 109 47.11 -10.62 9.61
CA MET A 109 45.83 -11.05 9.03
C MET A 109 45.87 -12.54 8.69
N GLU A 110 44.87 -13.28 9.16
CA GLU A 110 44.74 -14.73 9.01
C GLU A 110 43.47 -15.11 8.24
N GLY A 111 43.44 -16.34 7.74
CA GLY A 111 42.34 -16.86 6.93
C GLY A 111 42.25 -16.27 5.53
N GLN A 112 41.24 -16.68 4.77
CA GLN A 112 41.09 -16.28 3.38
C GLN A 112 40.82 -14.78 3.26
N ALA A 113 41.82 -14.05 2.74
CA ALA A 113 41.81 -12.60 2.58
C ALA A 113 41.48 -11.83 3.88
N GLY A 114 41.97 -12.32 5.03
CA GLY A 114 41.79 -11.66 6.34
C GLY A 114 40.48 -11.99 7.06
N GLY A 115 39.61 -12.83 6.49
CA GLY A 115 38.32 -13.18 7.11
C GLY A 115 38.42 -13.97 8.41
N GLY A 116 39.60 -14.52 8.74
CA GLY A 116 39.86 -15.17 10.03
C GLY A 116 40.24 -14.17 11.15
N SER A 117 40.62 -12.95 10.80
CA SER A 117 41.04 -11.91 11.74
C SER A 117 39.86 -11.08 12.21
N LEU A 118 39.72 -10.94 13.53
CA LEU A 118 38.59 -10.28 14.17
C LEU A 118 38.97 -8.91 14.72
N VAL A 119 38.04 -7.96 14.61
CA VAL A 119 38.10 -6.71 15.35
C VAL A 119 37.51 -6.94 16.74
N THR A 120 38.27 -6.61 17.80
CA THR A 120 37.89 -6.93 19.20
C THR A 120 38.15 -5.76 20.15
N LEU A 121 37.43 -5.72 21.27
CA LEU A 121 37.73 -4.79 22.37
C LEU A 121 38.77 -5.43 23.27
N ARG A 122 39.81 -4.65 23.62
CA ARG A 122 40.89 -5.10 24.49
C ARG A 122 41.29 -4.00 25.46
N ASP A 123 41.91 -4.39 26.57
CA ASP A 123 42.46 -3.44 27.53
C ASP A 123 43.49 -2.54 26.85
N VAL A 124 43.51 -1.25 27.20
CA VAL A 124 44.44 -0.28 26.60
C VAL A 124 45.90 -0.67 26.79
N ALA A 125 46.22 -1.44 27.83
CA ALA A 125 47.55 -2.00 28.07
C ALA A 125 48.00 -3.00 26.98
N ASP A 126 47.06 -3.70 26.34
CA ASP A 126 47.34 -4.68 25.29
C ASP A 126 47.66 -4.05 23.92
N ALA A 127 47.52 -2.71 23.81
CA ALA A 127 47.75 -1.95 22.58
C ALA A 127 49.18 -2.07 22.02
N ALA A 128 50.14 -2.62 22.77
CA ALA A 128 51.48 -2.94 22.24
C ALA A 128 51.47 -4.14 21.27
N THR A 129 50.53 -5.08 21.45
CA THR A 129 50.45 -6.34 20.68
C THR A 129 49.42 -6.31 19.54
N TYR A 130 48.52 -5.32 19.57
CA TYR A 130 47.49 -5.09 18.56
C TYR A 130 47.66 -3.69 17.94
N ASP A 131 47.00 -3.44 16.82
CA ASP A 131 46.85 -2.09 16.27
C ASP A 131 45.57 -1.45 16.83
N ALA A 132 45.69 -0.30 17.51
CA ALA A 132 44.58 0.39 18.17
C ALA A 132 44.23 1.75 17.53
N ASP A 133 45.08 2.23 16.62
CA ASP A 133 44.88 3.51 15.94
C ASP A 133 44.30 3.25 14.54
N TRP A 134 43.17 3.89 14.25
CA TRP A 134 42.37 3.65 13.05
C TRP A 134 42.39 4.86 12.11
N LYS A 135 42.28 4.60 10.80
CA LYS A 135 42.08 5.61 9.78
C LYS A 135 40.87 5.30 8.91
N PHE A 136 40.36 6.33 8.26
CA PHE A 136 39.12 6.31 7.50
C PHE A 136 39.31 6.91 6.11
N GLU A 137 38.53 6.43 5.16
CA GLU A 137 38.42 6.98 3.81
C GLU A 137 36.96 6.91 3.34
N MET A 138 36.55 7.75 2.39
CA MET A 138 35.17 7.80 1.91
C MET A 138 34.74 6.49 1.21
N SER A 139 33.50 6.06 1.43
CA SER A 139 32.85 4.96 0.71
C SER A 139 31.65 5.46 -0.08
N THR A 140 31.51 4.98 -1.32
CA THR A 140 30.39 5.28 -2.22
C THR A 140 29.44 4.10 -2.44
N ASP A 141 29.74 2.93 -1.87
CA ASP A 141 29.05 1.68 -2.19
C ASP A 141 27.60 1.64 -1.67
N LEU A 142 27.25 2.45 -0.66
CA LEU A 142 25.88 2.52 -0.14
C LEU A 142 24.99 3.56 -0.87
N GLY A 143 25.54 4.26 -1.85
CA GLY A 143 24.86 5.34 -2.56
C GLY A 143 24.94 6.69 -1.83
N ALA A 144 24.55 7.76 -2.54
CA ALA A 144 24.68 9.13 -2.05
C ALA A 144 23.83 9.44 -0.79
N ASP A 145 22.71 8.72 -0.62
CA ASP A 145 21.77 8.93 0.49
C ASP A 145 22.24 8.29 1.81
N LYS A 146 23.32 7.49 1.78
CA LYS A 146 23.88 6.79 2.94
C LYS A 146 25.39 7.07 3.05
N PRO A 147 25.79 8.24 3.59
CA PRO A 147 27.19 8.58 3.81
C PRO A 147 27.90 7.47 4.61
N ALA A 148 29.01 6.98 4.08
CA ALA A 148 29.75 5.87 4.65
C ALA A 148 31.27 6.05 4.46
N VAL A 149 32.04 5.29 5.24
CA VAL A 149 33.50 5.28 5.24
C VAL A 149 34.02 3.85 5.25
N TYR A 150 35.21 3.63 4.69
CA TYR A 150 35.97 2.41 4.96
C TYR A 150 36.89 2.67 6.16
N MET A 151 36.98 1.70 7.08
CA MET A 151 37.81 1.76 8.29
C MET A 151 38.96 0.77 8.18
N TYR A 152 40.17 1.15 8.61
CA TYR A 152 41.37 0.31 8.55
C TYR A 152 42.40 0.69 9.63
N PRO A 153 43.29 -0.22 10.06
CA PRO A 153 44.36 0.11 11.00
C PRO A 153 45.33 1.13 10.37
N SER A 154 45.77 2.14 11.12
CA SER A 154 46.51 3.31 10.63
C SER A 154 47.74 2.96 9.78
N GLY A 155 48.45 1.88 10.13
CA GLY A 155 49.62 1.38 9.39
C GLY A 155 49.31 0.39 8.26
N GLN A 156 48.05 0.01 8.03
CA GLN A 156 47.67 -1.08 7.12
C GLN A 156 46.49 -0.67 6.20
N PRO A 157 46.68 0.27 5.25
CA PRO A 157 45.61 0.82 4.43
C PRO A 157 44.89 -0.18 3.51
N SER A 158 45.50 -1.33 3.19
CA SER A 158 44.86 -2.39 2.41
C SER A 158 43.90 -3.26 3.22
N HIS A 159 43.93 -3.21 4.56
CA HIS A 159 43.16 -4.11 5.42
C HIS A 159 41.86 -3.44 5.87
N LYS A 160 40.87 -3.41 4.97
CA LYS A 160 39.58 -2.81 5.29
C LYS A 160 38.79 -3.73 6.20
N VAL A 161 38.13 -3.14 7.19
CA VAL A 161 37.14 -3.85 7.99
C VAL A 161 35.95 -4.23 7.10
N ASN A 162 35.37 -5.40 7.31
CA ASN A 162 34.29 -5.97 6.51
C ASN A 162 33.38 -6.87 7.37
N ASN A 163 32.15 -7.06 6.91
CA ASN A 163 31.25 -8.08 7.42
C ASN A 163 31.51 -9.44 6.73
N ARG A 164 32.33 -10.29 7.36
CA ARG A 164 32.56 -11.68 6.88
C ARG A 164 31.96 -12.66 7.87
N ASP A 165 31.14 -13.57 7.37
CA ASP A 165 30.48 -14.61 8.16
C ASP A 165 29.75 -14.06 9.40
N ALA A 166 29.04 -12.93 9.24
CA ALA A 166 28.35 -12.22 10.32
C ALA A 166 29.26 -11.78 11.49
N ARG A 167 30.56 -11.59 11.24
CA ARG A 167 31.55 -11.16 12.23
C ARG A 167 32.31 -9.93 11.75
N PHE A 168 32.59 -9.03 12.70
CA PHE A 168 33.37 -7.82 12.44
C PHE A 168 34.84 -8.18 12.25
N SER A 169 35.28 -8.21 10.99
CA SER A 169 36.53 -8.85 10.55
C SER A 169 37.15 -8.06 9.39
N PHE A 170 38.12 -8.63 8.68
CA PHE A 170 38.86 -7.92 7.62
C PHE A 170 38.65 -8.51 6.23
N TRP A 171 38.82 -7.64 5.23
CA TRP A 171 39.06 -8.01 3.85
C TRP A 171 40.35 -7.34 3.36
N THR A 172 41.37 -8.15 3.09
CA THR A 172 42.69 -7.67 2.63
C THR A 172 42.81 -7.62 1.11
N GLY A 173 41.84 -8.19 0.38
CA GLY A 173 41.83 -8.26 -1.08
C GLY A 173 41.07 -7.12 -1.77
N GLY A 174 40.43 -6.22 -1.01
CA GLY A 174 39.62 -5.15 -1.57
C GLY A 174 38.70 -4.50 -0.56
N LYS A 175 37.65 -3.87 -1.07
CA LYS A 175 36.57 -3.22 -0.31
C LYS A 175 35.30 -3.23 -1.16
N ASP A 176 34.16 -3.35 -0.51
CA ASP A 176 32.84 -3.36 -1.13
C ASP A 176 31.79 -2.81 -0.15
N HIS A 177 30.52 -2.98 -0.54
CA HIS A 177 29.36 -2.73 0.31
C HIS A 177 29.52 -3.29 1.71
N GLY A 178 30.09 -4.50 1.89
CA GLY A 178 30.32 -5.13 3.19
C GLY A 178 31.37 -4.45 4.06
N SER A 179 32.22 -3.59 3.47
CA SER A 179 33.22 -2.76 4.16
C SER A 179 32.75 -1.35 4.49
N SER A 180 31.58 -0.94 4.01
CA SER A 180 31.05 0.42 4.20
C SER A 180 30.48 0.59 5.61
N LEU A 181 31.12 1.45 6.41
CA LEU A 181 30.73 1.83 7.77
C LEU A 181 29.99 3.16 7.78
N GLN A 182 28.80 3.21 8.38
CA GLN A 182 28.10 4.45 8.71
C GLN A 182 28.37 4.81 10.18
N VAL A 183 28.74 6.07 10.42
CA VAL A 183 28.91 6.64 11.76
C VAL A 183 27.79 7.61 12.00
N LEU A 184 26.88 7.28 12.92
CA LEU A 184 25.63 8.02 13.10
C LEU A 184 25.57 8.58 14.51
N PHE A 185 25.26 9.87 14.64
CA PHE A 185 25.02 10.48 15.95
C PHE A 185 23.99 9.68 16.74
N ALA A 186 24.29 9.45 18.01
CA ALA A 186 23.44 8.68 18.90
C ALA A 186 23.05 9.46 20.14
N MET A 187 24.02 10.02 20.86
CA MET A 187 23.78 10.66 22.16
C MET A 187 24.82 11.71 22.50
N GLN A 188 24.42 12.76 23.21
CA GLN A 188 25.33 13.74 23.81
C GLN A 188 24.71 14.33 25.09
N ARG A 189 25.55 14.66 26.09
CA ARG A 189 25.18 15.56 27.19
C ARG A 189 25.47 16.99 26.76
N VAL A 190 24.42 17.81 26.65
CA VAL A 190 24.51 19.24 26.31
C VAL A 190 24.47 20.04 27.60
N GLN A 191 25.50 20.86 27.83
CA GLN A 191 25.57 21.73 28.99
C GLN A 191 24.66 22.95 28.81
N VAL A 192 23.90 23.30 29.85
CA VAL A 192 23.06 24.48 29.93
C VAL A 192 23.73 25.52 30.84
N SER A 193 24.39 26.50 30.23
CA SER A 193 25.00 27.63 30.92
C SER A 193 24.91 28.89 30.06
N VAL A 194 25.16 30.05 30.64
CA VAL A 194 25.03 31.34 29.94
C VAL A 194 25.99 31.44 28.75
N ASP A 195 27.22 30.91 28.86
CA ASP A 195 28.22 30.90 27.78
C ASP A 195 27.93 29.86 26.68
N LYS A 196 27.04 28.90 26.91
CA LYS A 196 26.70 27.84 25.94
C LYS A 196 25.38 28.07 25.20
N GLY A 197 24.72 29.21 25.40
CA GLY A 197 23.47 29.52 24.73
C GLY A 197 23.09 30.98 24.71
N THR A 198 22.08 31.28 23.90
CA THR A 198 21.51 32.62 23.78
C THR A 198 20.21 32.70 24.57
N MET A 199 20.09 33.74 25.39
CA MET A 199 18.92 34.01 26.21
C MET A 199 17.97 35.01 25.51
N THR A 200 16.68 34.71 25.46
CA THR A 200 15.65 35.57 24.83
C THR A 200 14.52 35.91 25.79
N THR A 201 13.83 37.03 25.51
CA THR A 201 12.75 37.60 26.32
C THR A 201 11.47 37.69 25.51
N GLN A 202 10.30 37.53 26.16
CA GLN A 202 9.02 37.89 25.57
C GLN A 202 8.68 39.36 25.92
N GLY A 203 8.50 40.21 24.91
CA GLY A 203 8.24 41.65 25.08
C GLY A 203 9.43 42.41 25.68
N SER A 204 9.14 43.50 26.39
CA SER A 204 10.17 44.32 27.06
C SER A 204 10.33 43.89 28.53
N SER A 205 11.36 43.09 28.82
CA SER A 205 11.72 42.69 30.19
C SER A 205 13.23 42.48 30.32
N THR A 206 13.77 42.75 31.51
CA THR A 206 15.16 42.40 31.85
C THR A 206 15.30 40.88 32.08
N TYR A 207 14.23 40.23 32.53
CA TYR A 207 14.16 38.78 32.69
C TYR A 207 13.97 38.07 31.34
N LYS A 208 14.43 36.83 31.28
CA LYS A 208 14.47 35.98 30.10
C LYS A 208 13.40 34.88 30.20
N ASN A 209 12.83 34.52 29.06
CA ASN A 209 11.84 33.46 28.94
C ASN A 209 12.44 32.18 28.38
N ALA A 210 13.50 32.26 27.57
CA ALA A 210 14.14 31.09 27.00
C ALA A 210 15.65 31.19 26.96
N TRP A 211 16.30 30.03 27.04
CA TRP A 211 17.71 29.80 26.71
C TRP A 211 17.76 28.81 25.53
N THR A 212 18.58 29.06 24.53
CA THR A 212 18.76 28.18 23.36
C THR A 212 20.25 27.91 23.16
N SER A 213 20.66 26.65 23.06
CA SER A 213 22.06 26.29 22.87
C SER A 213 22.65 26.93 21.60
N THR A 214 23.91 27.35 21.66
CA THR A 214 24.66 27.80 20.47
C THR A 214 24.92 26.65 19.51
N GLN A 215 25.05 25.42 20.02
CA GLN A 215 25.06 24.20 19.22
C GLN A 215 23.70 24.01 18.52
N THR A 216 23.73 23.65 17.23
CA THR A 216 22.54 23.47 16.39
C THR A 216 22.18 22.01 16.13
N ALA A 217 23.08 21.06 16.39
CA ALA A 217 22.87 19.63 16.13
C ALA A 217 23.59 18.74 17.18
N PRO A 218 22.88 18.24 18.21
CA PRO A 218 21.52 18.61 18.60
C PRO A 218 21.44 20.04 19.16
N GLN A 219 20.31 20.72 18.89
CA GLN A 219 19.95 21.97 19.58
C GLN A 219 19.06 21.66 20.79
N VAL A 220 19.33 22.30 21.93
CA VAL A 220 18.51 22.23 23.14
C VAL A 220 17.96 23.60 23.46
N ARG A 221 16.69 23.65 23.88
CA ARG A 221 16.05 24.88 24.32
C ARG A 221 15.37 24.66 25.67
N LEU A 222 15.61 25.57 26.60
CA LEU A 222 14.95 25.66 27.90
C LEU A 222 14.01 26.86 27.89
N THR A 223 12.74 26.68 28.23
CA THR A 223 11.73 27.74 28.25
C THR A 223 11.00 27.75 29.58
N ALA A 224 10.87 28.92 30.20
CA ALA A 224 10.01 29.11 31.36
C ALA A 224 8.59 29.52 30.93
N VAL A 225 7.58 29.28 31.75
CA VAL A 225 6.18 29.72 31.48
C VAL A 225 6.01 31.24 31.37
N ALA A 226 6.94 32.02 31.92
CA ALA A 226 7.00 33.48 31.84
C ALA A 226 8.46 33.96 31.73
N ASN A 227 8.71 35.28 31.73
CA ASN A 227 10.07 35.82 31.82
C ASN A 227 10.63 35.61 33.25
N ASN A 228 11.03 34.39 33.60
CA ASN A 228 11.43 33.95 34.94
C ASN A 228 12.92 33.53 35.03
N MET A 229 13.77 33.92 34.08
CA MET A 229 15.21 33.61 34.13
C MET A 229 16.08 34.86 34.14
N LEU A 230 17.21 34.80 34.84
CA LEU A 230 18.29 35.78 34.75
C LEU A 230 19.63 35.09 34.48
N ALA A 231 20.50 35.77 33.75
CA ALA A 231 21.90 35.38 33.56
C ALA A 231 22.75 36.28 34.47
N LYS A 232 23.48 35.68 35.41
CA LYS A 232 24.37 36.41 36.33
C LYS A 232 25.53 35.51 36.72
N ASP A 233 26.76 36.05 36.69
CA ASP A 233 27.99 35.35 37.07
C ASP A 233 28.20 34.03 36.30
N ASN A 234 27.91 34.05 34.99
CA ASN A 234 27.85 32.89 34.08
C ASN A 234 26.86 31.76 34.46
N ASN A 235 26.01 32.00 35.46
CA ASN A 235 25.03 31.04 35.94
C ASN A 235 23.61 31.39 35.52
N LEU A 236 22.75 30.37 35.46
CA LEU A 236 21.33 30.50 35.20
C LEU A 236 20.56 30.58 36.52
N TRP A 237 19.88 31.71 36.73
CA TRP A 237 19.02 31.94 37.89
C TRP A 237 17.57 31.72 37.47
N ALA A 238 16.93 30.70 38.04
CA ALA A 238 15.56 30.29 37.72
C ALA A 238 14.60 30.70 38.85
N TYR A 239 13.61 31.53 38.54
CA TYR A 239 12.64 32.07 39.51
C TYR A 239 11.31 31.31 39.49
N VAL A 240 10.67 31.20 40.65
CA VAL A 240 9.25 30.81 40.74
C VAL A 240 8.35 31.83 40.04
N GLY A 241 8.73 33.12 40.06
CA GLY A 241 7.95 34.20 39.46
C GLY A 241 6.72 34.58 40.29
N ASN A 242 5.91 35.50 39.77
CA ASN A 242 4.70 36.00 40.44
C ASN A 242 3.46 36.09 39.52
N LYS A 243 3.57 35.62 38.27
CA LYS A 243 2.50 35.72 37.26
C LYS A 243 1.81 34.39 36.94
N VAL A 244 2.60 33.33 36.76
CA VAL A 244 2.13 31.99 36.43
C VAL A 244 2.78 31.03 37.41
N LEU A 245 1.98 30.45 38.30
CA LEU A 245 2.43 29.63 39.43
C LEU A 245 1.78 28.25 39.40
N PRO A 246 2.53 27.17 39.66
CA PRO A 246 4.00 27.14 39.80
C PRO A 246 4.70 27.42 38.45
N SER A 247 6.00 27.71 38.47
CA SER A 247 6.75 28.00 37.24
C SER A 247 7.33 26.73 36.64
N ASP A 248 6.74 26.28 35.54
CA ASP A 248 7.27 25.18 34.74
C ASP A 248 8.44 25.67 33.86
N TYR A 249 9.48 24.84 33.81
CA TYR A 249 10.65 24.97 32.96
C TYR A 249 10.69 23.78 32.03
N THR A 250 10.48 24.03 30.74
CA THR A 250 10.36 23.00 29.69
C THR A 250 11.62 22.96 28.85
N LEU A 251 12.25 21.80 28.78
CA LEU A 251 13.32 21.46 27.86
C LEU A 251 12.73 20.86 26.58
N THR A 252 13.24 21.26 25.42
CA THR A 252 12.91 20.69 24.12
C THR A 252 14.17 20.44 23.30
N ALA A 253 14.17 19.36 22.51
CA ALA A 253 15.22 19.07 21.54
C ALA A 253 14.82 19.55 20.12
N GLY A 254 15.81 19.86 19.28
CA GLY A 254 15.61 20.17 17.88
C GLY A 254 15.06 18.98 17.07
N ALA A 255 14.54 19.25 15.87
CA ALA A 255 13.98 18.21 15.00
C ALA A 255 14.98 17.07 14.73
N GLY A 256 14.51 15.82 14.82
CA GLY A 256 15.34 14.62 14.67
C GLY A 256 16.04 14.15 15.95
N TYR A 257 15.81 14.83 17.07
CA TYR A 257 16.39 14.52 18.38
C TYR A 257 15.33 14.39 19.46
N SER A 258 15.70 13.79 20.59
CA SER A 258 14.82 13.61 21.75
C SER A 258 15.60 13.78 23.05
N ILE A 259 14.91 14.14 24.13
CA ILE A 259 15.47 14.24 25.47
C ILE A 259 15.34 12.89 26.14
N ARG A 260 16.48 12.31 26.53
CA ARG A 260 16.53 11.10 27.37
C ARG A 260 16.48 11.43 28.86
N GLY A 261 17.10 12.56 29.24
CA GLY A 261 17.13 12.98 30.63
C GLY A 261 17.78 14.35 30.81
N PHE A 262 17.71 14.87 32.03
CA PHE A 262 18.45 16.06 32.43
C PHE A 262 18.85 15.95 33.90
N GLU A 263 19.86 16.71 34.27
CA GLU A 263 20.36 16.81 35.64
C GLU A 263 20.90 18.20 35.89
N PHE A 264 20.83 18.66 37.12
CA PHE A 264 21.42 19.91 37.57
C PHE A 264 21.54 19.92 39.09
N ASP A 265 22.45 20.73 39.60
CA ASP A 265 22.51 21.08 41.00
C ASP A 265 21.73 22.39 41.23
N ALA A 266 20.93 22.43 42.29
CA ALA A 266 20.18 23.61 42.68
C ALA A 266 20.42 23.98 44.14
N LYS A 267 20.57 25.28 44.39
CA LYS A 267 20.56 25.88 45.73
C LYS A 267 19.77 27.18 45.75
N SER A 268 19.38 27.61 46.94
CA SER A 268 18.78 28.92 47.17
C SER A 268 19.72 30.02 46.67
N ALA A 269 19.19 30.92 45.84
CA ALA A 269 19.96 32.03 45.29
C ALA A 269 20.27 33.11 46.35
N GLU A 270 19.47 33.17 47.43
CA GLU A 270 19.66 34.02 48.60
C GLU A 270 19.44 33.20 49.88
N ALA A 271 20.20 33.48 50.93
CA ALA A 271 20.09 32.76 52.21
C ALA A 271 18.69 32.91 52.82
N GLY A 272 18.12 31.81 53.31
CA GLY A 272 16.77 31.75 53.88
C GLY A 272 15.62 31.89 52.87
N LYS A 273 15.91 32.01 51.56
CA LYS A 273 14.91 32.09 50.49
C LYS A 273 14.76 30.74 49.80
N HIS A 274 14.10 29.82 50.48
CA HIS A 274 13.91 28.46 50.00
C HIS A 274 12.73 28.35 49.02
N LEU A 275 12.82 27.41 48.08
CA LEU A 275 11.77 27.05 47.13
C LEU A 275 11.78 25.54 46.90
N THR A 276 10.72 25.01 46.32
CA THR A 276 10.64 23.59 45.98
C THR A 276 10.96 23.38 44.50
N VAL A 277 11.91 22.47 44.23
CA VAL A 277 12.23 21.97 42.89
C VAL A 277 11.59 20.60 42.74
N ALA A 278 10.85 20.36 41.66
CA ALA A 278 10.25 19.07 41.36
C ALA A 278 10.49 18.65 39.90
N ALA A 279 10.76 17.37 39.66
CA ALA A 279 10.86 16.77 38.33
C ALA A 279 10.41 15.29 38.39
N GLY A 280 9.38 14.93 37.61
CA GLY A 280 8.74 13.62 37.72
C GLY A 280 8.27 13.35 39.16
N ASN A 281 8.72 12.23 39.74
CA ASN A 281 8.38 11.83 41.11
C ASN A 281 9.39 12.31 42.17
N LYS A 282 10.41 13.10 41.78
CA LYS A 282 11.42 13.64 42.71
C LYS A 282 11.11 15.10 43.06
N SER A 283 11.30 15.46 44.32
CA SER A 283 11.21 16.84 44.77
C SER A 283 12.09 17.11 46.00
N PHE A 284 12.62 18.32 46.12
CA PHE A 284 13.25 18.81 47.35
C PHE A 284 13.05 20.31 47.53
N THR A 285 13.18 20.77 48.77
CA THR A 285 13.28 22.19 49.10
C THR A 285 14.74 22.62 49.08
N THR A 286 15.06 23.70 48.35
CA THR A 286 16.43 24.21 48.21
C THR A 286 17.00 24.67 49.55
N THR A 287 18.30 24.49 49.77
CA THR A 287 19.07 25.07 50.88
C THR A 287 20.21 25.95 50.35
N GLU A 288 21.06 26.49 51.22
CA GLU A 288 22.27 27.23 50.84
C GLU A 288 23.35 26.34 50.22
N THR A 289 23.26 25.03 50.41
CA THR A 289 24.14 24.02 49.80
C THR A 289 23.51 23.45 48.54
N ALA A 290 24.34 23.15 47.53
CA ALA A 290 23.88 22.52 46.30
C ALA A 290 23.23 21.16 46.57
N GLN A 291 22.08 20.92 45.97
CA GLN A 291 21.34 19.66 45.99
C GLN A 291 21.10 19.19 44.56
N HIS A 292 21.34 17.91 44.32
CA HIS A 292 21.29 17.35 42.98
C HIS A 292 19.88 16.94 42.56
N MET A 293 19.45 17.39 41.38
CA MET A 293 18.25 16.93 40.68
C MET A 293 18.65 16.14 39.45
N SER A 294 18.01 14.99 39.25
CA SER A 294 18.13 14.23 38.00
C SER A 294 16.80 13.60 37.61
N TRP A 295 16.51 13.66 36.31
CA TRP A 295 15.34 13.06 35.70
C TRP A 295 15.75 12.28 34.45
N THR A 296 15.18 11.10 34.29
CA THR A 296 15.34 10.25 33.12
C THR A 296 13.94 9.81 32.69
N GLY A 297 13.64 9.93 31.40
CA GLY A 297 12.37 9.46 30.87
C GLY A 297 12.37 7.95 30.72
N ASP A 298 11.20 7.31 30.86
CA ASP A 298 11.02 5.88 30.53
C ASP A 298 11.30 5.63 29.04
N ASN A 299 11.14 6.66 28.20
CA ASN A 299 11.45 6.70 26.79
C ASN A 299 12.02 8.07 26.41
N ASP A 300 12.79 8.11 25.31
CA ASP A 300 13.22 9.35 24.69
C ASP A 300 11.97 10.18 24.28
N THR A 301 11.89 11.44 24.71
CA THR A 301 10.69 12.30 24.55
C THR A 301 11.04 13.60 23.80
N PRO A 302 10.12 14.21 23.02
CA PRO A 302 10.37 15.51 22.42
C PRO A 302 10.56 16.65 23.44
N ALA A 303 10.02 16.50 24.66
CA ALA A 303 10.10 17.50 25.72
C ALA A 303 10.15 16.89 27.12
N ALA A 304 10.85 17.57 28.04
CA ALA A 304 10.93 17.23 29.46
C ALA A 304 10.74 18.48 30.31
N LYS A 305 10.35 18.34 31.59
CA LYS A 305 10.10 19.49 32.45
C LYS A 305 10.53 19.31 33.91
N PHE A 306 10.89 20.43 34.54
CA PHE A 306 10.95 20.57 35.99
C PHE A 306 10.15 21.81 36.42
N THR A 307 9.74 21.85 37.67
CA THR A 307 8.83 22.86 38.21
C THR A 307 9.45 23.51 39.44
N LEU A 308 9.38 24.83 39.53
CA LEU A 308 9.72 25.60 40.73
C LEU A 308 8.45 26.11 41.39
N SER A 309 8.30 25.90 42.70
CA SER A 309 7.12 26.29 43.48
C SER A 309 7.47 26.87 44.85
N GLY A 310 6.53 27.60 45.46
CA GLY A 310 6.72 28.33 46.72
C GLY A 310 6.57 29.84 46.54
N SER A 311 7.17 30.62 47.44
CA SER A 311 7.26 32.08 47.28
C SER A 311 8.14 32.47 46.09
N ASN A 312 7.97 33.68 45.55
CA ASN A 312 8.75 34.20 44.43
C ASN A 312 10.24 34.41 44.79
N ASN A 313 11.02 33.33 44.73
CA ASN A 313 12.45 33.25 44.96
C ASN A 313 13.15 32.62 43.74
N ALA A 314 14.48 32.68 43.72
CA ALA A 314 15.30 32.02 42.70
C ALA A 314 16.09 30.82 43.23
N ALA A 315 16.29 29.86 42.34
CA ALA A 315 17.30 28.82 42.47
C ALA A 315 18.47 29.15 41.53
N LEU A 316 19.68 29.03 42.06
CA LEU A 316 20.89 28.98 41.23
C LEU A 316 21.02 27.57 40.66
N LEU A 317 21.03 27.45 39.33
CA LEU A 317 21.24 26.18 38.65
C LEU A 317 22.70 26.08 38.20
N THR A 318 23.40 25.05 38.67
CA THR A 318 24.78 24.69 38.28
C THR A 318 24.83 23.26 37.77
N ASP A 319 25.93 22.88 37.11
CA ASP A 319 26.14 21.52 36.57
C ASP A 319 24.95 20.99 35.77
N PHE A 320 24.30 21.89 35.03
CA PHE A 320 23.08 21.60 34.31
C PHE A 320 23.42 20.95 32.97
N TYR A 321 23.08 19.66 32.83
CA TYR A 321 23.20 18.91 31.59
C TYR A 321 21.86 18.34 31.12
N VAL A 322 21.70 18.29 29.80
CA VAL A 322 20.56 17.65 29.13
C VAL A 322 21.12 16.55 28.25
N THR A 323 20.74 15.30 28.52
CA THR A 323 21.09 14.18 27.64
C THR A 323 20.12 14.14 26.48
N VAL A 324 20.65 14.40 25.28
CA VAL A 324 19.93 14.37 24.03
C VAL A 324 20.34 13.15 23.24
N THR A 325 19.38 12.47 22.64
CA THR A 325 19.59 11.35 21.74
C THR A 325 19.10 11.67 20.34
N ARG A 326 19.60 10.93 19.34
CA ARG A 326 18.93 10.84 18.05
C ARG A 326 17.54 10.26 18.30
N GLN A 327 16.52 10.87 17.71
CA GLN A 327 15.17 10.32 17.77
C GLN A 327 15.15 8.98 17.04
N ILE A 328 15.01 7.90 17.80
CA ILE A 328 14.69 6.58 17.28
C ILE A 328 13.23 6.35 17.59
N ALA A 329 12.41 6.27 16.54
CA ALA A 329 11.02 5.90 16.75
C ALA A 329 10.96 4.44 17.19
N LYS A 330 10.54 4.22 18.43
CA LYS A 330 10.30 2.86 18.91
C LYS A 330 9.22 2.20 18.04
N PRO A 331 9.42 0.94 17.61
CA PRO A 331 8.36 0.16 17.01
C PRO A 331 7.16 0.13 17.94
N GLU A 332 5.96 0.21 17.39
CA GLU A 332 4.74 -0.01 18.17
C GLU A 332 4.76 -1.45 18.74
N PRO A 333 4.15 -1.70 19.91
CA PRO A 333 4.08 -3.03 20.48
C PRO A 333 3.62 -4.07 19.44
N GLN A 334 4.36 -5.19 19.36
CA GLN A 334 4.13 -6.23 18.36
C GLN A 334 4.47 -7.61 18.90
N GLN A 335 3.88 -8.64 18.30
CA GLN A 335 4.26 -10.04 18.49
C GLN A 335 4.98 -10.56 17.24
N ASN A 336 6.13 -11.19 17.42
CA ASN A 336 6.84 -11.85 16.31
C ASN A 336 6.38 -13.30 16.24
N VAL A 337 5.33 -13.57 15.46
CA VAL A 337 4.62 -14.86 15.42
C VAL A 337 5.49 -15.95 14.79
N PHE A 338 6.14 -15.64 13.68
CA PHE A 338 7.09 -16.54 13.00
C PHE A 338 8.44 -15.84 12.87
N VAL A 339 9.37 -16.18 13.76
CA VAL A 339 10.67 -15.50 13.89
C VAL A 339 11.65 -15.99 12.83
N TYR A 340 12.21 -15.08 12.04
CA TYR A 340 13.30 -15.37 11.09
C TYR A 340 14.61 -14.72 11.52
N ASN A 341 15.56 -15.53 11.96
CA ASN A 341 16.89 -15.12 12.44
C ASN A 341 17.99 -16.10 11.97
N ASN A 342 19.23 -15.92 12.45
CA ASN A 342 20.38 -16.75 12.02
C ASN A 342 20.30 -18.22 12.45
N SER A 343 19.48 -18.56 13.45
CA SER A 343 19.26 -19.95 13.87
C SER A 343 18.06 -20.59 13.18
N THR A 344 17.35 -19.86 12.32
CA THR A 344 16.17 -20.36 11.60
C THR A 344 16.62 -21.10 10.34
N SER A 345 16.21 -22.36 10.19
CA SER A 345 16.59 -23.22 9.05
C SER A 345 15.68 -23.08 7.83
N VAL A 346 14.57 -22.37 7.98
CA VAL A 346 13.55 -22.12 6.95
C VAL A 346 13.32 -20.62 6.80
N THR A 347 12.67 -20.22 5.72
CA THR A 347 12.26 -18.83 5.53
C THR A 347 10.75 -18.70 5.52
N TYR A 348 10.23 -17.65 6.16
CA TYR A 348 8.79 -17.40 6.25
C TYR A 348 8.34 -16.33 5.24
N ARG A 349 7.20 -16.59 4.60
CA ARG A 349 6.57 -15.72 3.59
C ARG A 349 5.05 -15.85 3.61
N ILE A 350 4.36 -14.89 2.99
CA ILE A 350 2.93 -14.96 2.64
C ILE A 350 2.01 -15.15 3.85
N PRO A 351 1.77 -14.08 4.64
CA PRO A 351 0.90 -14.16 5.80
C PRO A 351 -0.58 -14.32 5.39
N ALA A 352 -1.27 -15.25 6.04
CA ALA A 352 -2.71 -15.44 5.98
C ALA A 352 -3.28 -15.46 7.41
N ILE A 353 -4.43 -14.83 7.63
CA ILE A 353 -5.01 -14.70 8.98
C ILE A 353 -6.53 -14.78 8.96
N THR A 354 -7.11 -15.42 9.97
CA THR A 354 -8.55 -15.39 10.23
C THR A 354 -8.84 -15.45 11.73
N THR A 355 -10.06 -15.09 12.11
CA THR A 355 -10.56 -15.21 13.49
C THR A 355 -11.69 -16.22 13.50
N ALA A 356 -11.52 -17.31 14.25
CA ALA A 356 -12.55 -18.31 14.42
C ALA A 356 -13.68 -17.82 15.34
N LYS A 357 -14.85 -18.46 15.26
CA LYS A 357 -16.04 -18.11 16.06
C LYS A 357 -15.74 -17.98 17.56
N ASN A 358 -14.90 -18.87 18.09
CA ASN A 358 -14.54 -18.87 19.51
C ASN A 358 -13.52 -17.75 19.90
N GLY A 359 -13.15 -16.86 18.98
CA GLY A 359 -12.16 -15.80 19.19
C GLY A 359 -10.71 -16.23 18.93
N THR A 360 -10.46 -17.49 18.58
CA THR A 360 -9.10 -17.94 18.26
C THR A 360 -8.63 -17.27 16.97
N VAL A 361 -7.50 -16.60 17.01
CA VAL A 361 -6.83 -16.05 15.84
C VAL A 361 -5.88 -17.11 15.27
N LEU A 362 -6.01 -17.37 13.97
CA LEU A 362 -5.19 -18.34 13.25
C LEU A 362 -4.29 -17.58 12.27
N ALA A 363 -2.97 -17.67 12.44
CA ALA A 363 -1.99 -17.09 11.54
C ALA A 363 -1.26 -18.21 10.79
N VAL A 364 -1.25 -18.14 9.46
CA VAL A 364 -0.61 -19.11 8.57
C VAL A 364 0.47 -18.42 7.73
N THR A 365 1.56 -19.13 7.44
CA THR A 365 2.64 -18.66 6.58
C THR A 365 3.23 -19.82 5.77
N ASP A 366 3.79 -19.51 4.60
CA ASP A 366 4.72 -20.40 3.92
C ASP A 366 5.97 -20.60 4.80
N SER A 367 6.34 -21.85 5.07
CA SER A 367 7.66 -22.25 5.55
C SER A 367 8.45 -22.82 4.37
N ARG A 368 9.42 -22.07 3.85
CA ARG A 368 10.18 -22.44 2.64
C ARG A 368 11.52 -23.07 3.03
N HIS A 369 11.68 -24.35 2.68
CA HIS A 369 12.82 -25.18 3.09
C HIS A 369 13.98 -25.16 2.08
N THR A 370 13.78 -24.58 0.90
CA THR A 370 14.78 -24.52 -0.18
C THR A 370 15.13 -23.06 -0.54
N GLY A 371 15.07 -22.15 0.43
CA GLY A 371 15.32 -20.72 0.24
C GLY A 371 14.10 -19.93 -0.20
N MET A 372 14.30 -18.82 -0.93
CA MET A 372 13.24 -17.85 -1.28
C MET A 372 12.26 -18.31 -2.37
N GLY A 373 12.52 -19.44 -3.02
CA GLY A 373 11.74 -19.85 -4.19
C GLY A 373 10.24 -19.92 -3.91
N ASP A 374 9.44 -19.47 -4.88
CA ASP A 374 7.98 -19.62 -4.83
C ASP A 374 7.57 -21.07 -5.10
N ILE A 375 6.26 -21.34 -5.10
CA ILE A 375 5.72 -22.66 -5.45
C ILE A 375 6.32 -23.17 -6.76
N GLY A 376 6.70 -24.44 -6.76
CA GLY A 376 7.42 -25.11 -7.85
C GLY A 376 8.95 -24.99 -7.82
N ALA A 377 9.54 -24.25 -6.88
CA ALA A 377 10.99 -24.20 -6.69
C ALA A 377 11.52 -25.36 -5.82
N GLY A 378 10.75 -25.79 -4.82
CA GLY A 378 11.15 -26.85 -3.88
C GLY A 378 10.10 -27.07 -2.80
N ARG A 379 10.50 -27.62 -1.65
CA ARG A 379 9.59 -27.91 -0.53
C ARG A 379 9.13 -26.61 0.15
N ILE A 380 7.81 -26.43 0.21
CA ILE A 380 7.13 -25.41 0.99
C ILE A 380 6.05 -26.11 1.82
N ASP A 381 6.05 -25.82 3.11
CA ASP A 381 5.04 -26.29 4.06
C ASP A 381 4.15 -25.12 4.47
N LEU A 382 2.92 -25.40 4.89
CA LEU A 382 2.08 -24.38 5.56
C LEU A 382 2.21 -24.54 7.06
N PHE A 383 2.75 -23.51 7.72
CA PHE A 383 2.85 -23.46 9.17
C PHE A 383 1.74 -22.61 9.75
N LEU A 384 1.21 -23.03 10.91
CA LEU A 384 0.15 -22.37 11.66
C LEU A 384 0.68 -21.99 13.05
N SER A 385 0.28 -20.82 13.52
CA SER A 385 0.33 -20.42 14.92
C SER A 385 -1.04 -19.90 15.34
N ARG A 386 -1.42 -20.14 16.60
CA ARG A 386 -2.75 -19.86 17.13
C ARG A 386 -2.65 -18.96 18.35
N SER A 387 -3.56 -18.01 18.47
CA SER A 387 -3.75 -17.22 19.67
C SER A 387 -5.19 -17.37 20.17
N THR A 388 -5.36 -17.63 21.47
CA THR A 388 -6.66 -17.72 22.14
C THR A 388 -6.96 -16.50 23.02
N ASP A 389 -6.15 -15.44 22.89
CA ASP A 389 -6.17 -14.23 23.72
C ASP A 389 -6.01 -12.95 22.87
N ASN A 390 -6.68 -12.90 21.71
CA ASN A 390 -6.70 -11.77 20.76
C ASN A 390 -5.31 -11.32 20.29
N GLY A 391 -4.41 -12.30 20.15
CA GLY A 391 -3.05 -12.14 19.65
C GLY A 391 -2.04 -11.64 20.67
N ALA A 392 -2.35 -11.68 21.97
CA ALA A 392 -1.40 -11.33 23.03
C ALA A 392 -0.30 -12.39 23.18
N THR A 393 -0.66 -13.67 23.10
CA THR A 393 0.27 -14.80 23.07
C THR A 393 -0.05 -15.74 21.91
N TRP A 394 0.97 -16.46 21.43
CA TRP A 394 0.90 -17.32 20.25
C TRP A 394 1.51 -18.69 20.55
N SER A 395 0.89 -19.74 20.01
CA SER A 395 1.44 -21.09 20.08
C SER A 395 2.74 -21.18 19.27
N ASN A 396 3.61 -22.15 19.61
CA ASN A 396 4.78 -22.44 18.78
C ASN A 396 4.33 -22.76 17.34
N PRO A 397 4.92 -22.10 16.32
CA PRO A 397 4.68 -22.44 14.92
C PRO A 397 4.97 -23.89 14.60
N ASP A 398 4.05 -24.56 13.90
CA ASP A 398 4.23 -25.92 13.39
C ASP A 398 3.42 -26.13 12.11
N VAL A 399 3.75 -27.17 11.33
CA VAL A 399 2.96 -27.57 10.17
C VAL A 399 1.54 -27.96 10.59
N LEU A 400 0.54 -27.74 9.72
CA LEU A 400 -0.83 -28.21 9.97
C LEU A 400 -0.85 -29.72 10.23
N ARG A 401 -1.62 -30.15 11.25
CA ARG A 401 -1.74 -31.56 11.66
C ARG A 401 -3.17 -32.06 11.69
N ASP A 402 -3.35 -33.35 11.42
CA ASP A 402 -4.61 -34.07 11.63
C ASP A 402 -4.83 -34.43 13.11
N ALA A 403 -5.99 -35.03 13.41
CA ALA A 403 -6.35 -35.47 14.76
C ALA A 403 -5.45 -36.58 15.34
N SER A 404 -4.66 -37.26 14.49
CA SER A 404 -3.65 -38.26 14.91
C SER A 404 -2.26 -37.65 15.07
N GLY A 405 -2.09 -36.34 14.81
CA GLY A 405 -0.83 -35.64 14.90
C GLY A 405 0.06 -35.74 13.64
N ASN A 406 -0.43 -36.31 12.54
CA ASN A 406 0.33 -36.40 11.29
C ASN A 406 0.31 -35.05 10.57
N ALA A 407 1.42 -34.69 9.94
CA ALA A 407 1.49 -33.48 9.11
C ALA A 407 0.62 -33.64 7.85
N VAL A 408 -0.21 -32.63 7.55
CA VAL A 408 -1.13 -32.64 6.38
C VAL A 408 -0.88 -31.52 5.38
N ALA A 409 0.03 -30.58 5.70
CA ALA A 409 0.46 -29.51 4.80
C ALA A 409 1.98 -29.46 4.68
N GLN A 410 2.63 -30.62 4.72
CA GLN A 410 4.06 -30.77 4.51
C GLN A 410 4.34 -31.14 3.05
N GLY A 411 5.10 -30.31 2.35
CA GLY A 411 5.52 -30.62 0.98
C GLY A 411 6.55 -31.75 0.95
N ILE A 412 6.51 -32.59 -0.09
CA ILE A 412 7.51 -33.67 -0.28
C ILE A 412 8.75 -33.22 -1.05
N GLY A 413 8.77 -31.99 -1.54
CA GLY A 413 9.83 -31.44 -2.36
C GLY A 413 9.70 -31.80 -3.85
N LYS A 414 10.41 -31.03 -4.67
CA LYS A 414 10.43 -31.17 -6.13
C LYS A 414 11.21 -32.39 -6.57
N ASP A 415 10.67 -33.15 -7.52
CA ASP A 415 11.34 -34.25 -8.20
C ASP A 415 11.15 -34.14 -9.71
N ASN A 416 12.21 -33.73 -10.40
CA ASN A 416 12.19 -33.54 -11.85
C ASN A 416 12.08 -34.85 -12.64
N ASN A 417 12.19 -36.01 -11.99
CA ASN A 417 12.05 -37.32 -12.64
C ASN A 417 10.61 -37.85 -12.60
N VAL A 418 9.70 -37.15 -11.92
CA VAL A 418 8.29 -37.51 -11.81
C VAL A 418 7.44 -36.52 -12.60
N ASN A 419 6.37 -37.01 -13.23
CA ASN A 419 5.42 -36.14 -13.90
C ASN A 419 4.87 -35.12 -12.88
N ALA A 420 4.87 -33.83 -13.23
CA ALA A 420 4.38 -32.79 -12.34
C ALA A 420 2.90 -32.94 -11.94
N ASN A 421 2.09 -33.61 -12.76
CA ASN A 421 0.71 -33.93 -12.41
C ASN A 421 0.61 -35.00 -11.30
N ASP A 422 1.63 -35.85 -11.14
CA ASP A 422 1.72 -36.86 -10.09
C ASP A 422 2.46 -36.33 -8.84
N ARG A 423 2.75 -35.03 -8.80
CA ARG A 423 3.55 -34.38 -7.75
C ARG A 423 2.91 -33.07 -7.25
N ARG A 424 1.59 -33.12 -7.04
CA ARG A 424 0.78 -31.98 -6.54
C ARG A 424 1.03 -31.64 -5.07
N ASP A 425 1.70 -32.54 -4.36
CA ASP A 425 2.11 -32.47 -2.96
C ASP A 425 3.57 -32.04 -2.77
N ALA A 426 4.29 -31.66 -3.84
CA ALA A 426 5.69 -31.22 -3.73
C ALA A 426 5.89 -29.99 -2.84
N GLY A 427 4.88 -29.13 -2.73
CA GLY A 427 4.86 -27.96 -1.85
C GLY A 427 3.47 -27.33 -1.81
N TYR A 428 3.20 -26.62 -0.73
CA TYR A 428 1.94 -25.90 -0.48
C TYR A 428 2.25 -24.49 0.00
N GLY A 429 1.67 -23.47 -0.63
CA GLY A 429 2.00 -22.07 -0.34
C GLY A 429 0.98 -21.11 -0.93
N ASP A 430 1.21 -19.82 -0.71
CA ASP A 430 0.25 -18.77 -1.08
C ASP A 430 -1.14 -18.98 -0.46
N ALA A 431 -1.15 -19.24 0.86
CA ALA A 431 -2.37 -19.60 1.58
C ALA A 431 -3.44 -18.49 1.58
N ALA A 432 -4.70 -18.88 1.45
CA ALA A 432 -5.88 -18.04 1.67
C ALA A 432 -6.85 -18.74 2.63
N ILE A 433 -7.29 -18.05 3.69
CA ILE A 433 -8.01 -18.68 4.82
C ILE A 433 -9.26 -17.89 5.23
N VAL A 434 -10.29 -18.60 5.68
CA VAL A 434 -11.44 -18.03 6.39
C VAL A 434 -12.04 -19.02 7.38
N ALA A 435 -12.39 -18.53 8.56
CA ALA A 435 -13.22 -19.25 9.51
C ALA A 435 -14.68 -18.82 9.36
N ASP A 436 -15.59 -19.79 9.46
CA ASP A 436 -17.01 -19.50 9.50
C ASP A 436 -17.37 -18.82 10.82
N ARG A 437 -18.13 -17.72 10.75
CA ARG A 437 -18.47 -16.95 11.96
C ARG A 437 -19.53 -17.62 12.84
N GLU A 438 -20.24 -18.64 12.35
CA GLU A 438 -21.36 -19.29 13.07
C GLU A 438 -21.12 -20.75 13.45
N SER A 439 -20.09 -21.39 12.94
CA SER A 439 -19.68 -22.76 13.26
C SER A 439 -18.20 -22.81 13.65
N ASN A 440 -17.67 -24.02 13.84
CA ASN A 440 -16.26 -24.24 14.13
C ASN A 440 -15.43 -24.46 12.85
N ASP A 441 -16.07 -24.34 11.68
CA ASP A 441 -15.47 -24.68 10.40
C ASP A 441 -14.45 -23.61 9.98
N VAL A 442 -13.32 -24.06 9.46
CA VAL A 442 -12.30 -23.23 8.81
C VAL A 442 -11.93 -23.87 7.48
N ILE A 443 -11.83 -23.07 6.42
CA ILE A 443 -11.31 -23.52 5.13
C ILE A 443 -10.00 -22.79 4.85
N LEU A 444 -9.03 -23.56 4.33
CA LEU A 444 -7.77 -23.05 3.81
C LEU A 444 -7.59 -23.50 2.37
N LEU A 445 -7.18 -22.58 1.50
CA LEU A 445 -6.77 -22.83 0.12
C LEU A 445 -5.29 -22.53 -0.04
N SER A 446 -4.61 -23.24 -0.94
CA SER A 446 -3.23 -22.92 -1.32
C SER A 446 -2.98 -23.21 -2.80
N ALA A 447 -1.98 -22.54 -3.37
CA ALA A 447 -1.29 -23.07 -4.54
C ALA A 447 -0.47 -24.31 -4.14
N SER A 448 -0.26 -25.24 -5.07
CA SER A 448 0.49 -26.46 -4.77
C SER A 448 1.23 -27.08 -5.95
N GLY A 449 2.13 -28.01 -5.62
CA GLY A 449 2.85 -28.86 -6.56
C GLY A 449 4.20 -28.30 -7.01
N GLN A 450 4.80 -28.98 -7.99
CA GLN A 450 6.20 -28.71 -8.41
C GLN A 450 6.35 -27.75 -9.60
N VAL A 451 5.27 -27.09 -10.01
CA VAL A 451 5.25 -26.16 -11.15
C VAL A 451 4.87 -24.77 -10.67
N GLY A 452 5.69 -23.79 -11.00
CA GLY A 452 5.45 -22.38 -10.66
C GLY A 452 4.55 -21.67 -11.68
N PHE A 453 4.01 -20.52 -11.27
CA PHE A 453 3.01 -19.77 -12.03
C PHE A 453 3.39 -19.47 -13.49
N PHE A 454 4.63 -19.07 -13.76
CA PHE A 454 5.08 -18.72 -15.11
C PHE A 454 5.39 -19.95 -15.98
N GLY A 455 5.75 -21.09 -15.36
CA GLY A 455 6.03 -22.35 -16.06
C GLY A 455 4.78 -23.23 -16.27
N SER A 456 3.68 -22.90 -15.62
CA SER A 456 2.41 -23.62 -15.67
C SER A 456 1.72 -23.55 -17.04
N THR A 457 1.06 -24.64 -17.40
CA THR A 457 0.07 -24.72 -18.49
C THR A 457 -1.19 -25.42 -17.96
N ARG A 458 -2.33 -25.29 -18.64
CA ARG A 458 -3.58 -25.99 -18.25
C ARG A 458 -3.41 -27.51 -18.13
N ASN A 459 -2.50 -28.12 -18.90
CA ASN A 459 -2.22 -29.56 -18.89
C ASN A 459 -1.18 -29.97 -17.84
N THR A 460 -0.36 -29.03 -17.39
CA THR A 460 0.61 -29.22 -16.30
C THR A 460 0.57 -28.00 -15.40
N PRO A 461 -0.54 -27.81 -14.66
CA PRO A 461 -0.78 -26.55 -13.97
C PRO A 461 0.08 -26.38 -12.72
N ILE A 462 0.14 -25.18 -12.15
CA ILE A 462 0.27 -24.99 -10.71
C ILE A 462 -1.07 -25.44 -10.07
N ALA A 463 -1.05 -26.32 -9.07
CA ALA A 463 -2.28 -26.91 -8.53
C ALA A 463 -2.95 -26.02 -7.49
N VAL A 464 -4.17 -26.40 -7.13
CA VAL A 464 -4.92 -25.83 -6.01
C VAL A 464 -5.24 -26.94 -5.01
N ALA A 465 -4.81 -26.75 -3.77
CA ALA A 465 -5.14 -27.64 -2.65
C ALA A 465 -6.09 -26.96 -1.66
N ARG A 466 -6.91 -27.76 -0.98
CA ARG A 466 -7.88 -27.32 0.03
C ARG A 466 -7.82 -28.18 1.30
N TRP A 467 -7.98 -27.55 2.45
CA TRP A 467 -8.14 -28.20 3.75
C TRP A 467 -9.34 -27.66 4.51
N TYR A 468 -9.89 -28.50 5.39
CA TYR A 468 -10.88 -28.10 6.36
C TYR A 468 -10.37 -28.34 7.78
N SER A 469 -10.81 -27.49 8.71
CA SER A 469 -10.84 -27.77 10.14
C SER A 469 -12.28 -27.65 10.62
N HIS A 470 -12.67 -28.51 11.57
CA HIS A 470 -14.02 -28.51 12.17
C HIS A 470 -13.98 -28.18 13.67
N ASP A 471 -12.83 -27.71 14.16
CA ASP A 471 -12.54 -27.49 15.57
C ASP A 471 -11.77 -26.18 15.83
N ASN A 472 -12.12 -25.13 15.07
CA ASN A 472 -11.52 -23.80 15.15
C ASN A 472 -9.99 -23.82 14.90
N GLY A 473 -9.55 -24.59 13.90
CA GLY A 473 -8.17 -24.64 13.44
C GLY A 473 -7.23 -25.46 14.32
N THR A 474 -7.75 -26.38 15.15
CA THR A 474 -6.90 -27.24 16.00
C THR A 474 -6.37 -28.42 15.21
N THR A 475 -7.23 -29.10 14.46
CA THR A 475 -6.89 -30.21 13.58
C THR A 475 -7.43 -29.98 12.17
N TRP A 476 -6.77 -30.57 11.19
CA TRP A 476 -7.02 -30.36 9.77
C TRP A 476 -7.19 -31.68 9.01
N THR A 477 -8.00 -31.67 7.95
CA THR A 477 -8.16 -32.81 7.04
C THR A 477 -6.89 -33.08 6.24
N GLN A 478 -6.85 -34.18 5.48
CA GLN A 478 -5.89 -34.33 4.38
C GLN A 478 -6.18 -33.29 3.27
N PRO A 479 -5.18 -32.93 2.44
CA PRO A 479 -5.39 -32.01 1.32
C PRO A 479 -6.28 -32.63 0.24
N ASP A 480 -7.30 -31.88 -0.16
CA ASP A 480 -8.06 -32.16 -1.39
C ASP A 480 -7.43 -31.42 -2.56
N ASP A 481 -7.10 -32.13 -3.66
CA ASP A 481 -6.77 -31.49 -4.93
C ASP A 481 -8.05 -31.06 -5.66
N ILE A 482 -8.23 -29.74 -5.82
CA ILE A 482 -9.38 -29.14 -6.50
C ILE A 482 -8.98 -28.46 -7.82
N THR A 483 -7.81 -28.79 -8.37
CA THR A 483 -7.25 -28.14 -9.56
C THR A 483 -8.21 -28.16 -10.73
N ASP A 484 -8.73 -29.32 -11.12
CA ASP A 484 -9.66 -29.42 -12.25
C ASP A 484 -11.01 -28.74 -11.98
N GLN A 485 -11.47 -28.72 -10.73
CA GLN A 485 -12.68 -27.99 -10.34
C GLN A 485 -12.52 -26.50 -10.63
N ILE A 486 -11.37 -25.91 -10.31
CA ILE A 486 -11.14 -24.47 -10.49
C ILE A 486 -10.82 -24.14 -11.96
N TYR A 487 -9.92 -24.88 -12.61
CA TYR A 487 -9.52 -24.57 -13.99
C TYR A 487 -10.66 -24.76 -15.00
N SER A 488 -11.55 -25.74 -14.79
CA SER A 488 -12.68 -26.01 -15.70
C SER A 488 -13.72 -24.87 -15.77
N LEU A 489 -13.69 -23.95 -14.81
CA LEU A 489 -14.46 -22.70 -14.85
C LEU A 489 -14.03 -21.78 -16.00
N PHE A 490 -12.84 -21.97 -16.56
CA PHE A 490 -12.25 -21.13 -17.59
C PHE A 490 -11.93 -21.88 -18.90
N ASP A 491 -12.23 -23.17 -18.98
CA ASP A 491 -11.99 -24.01 -20.17
C ASP A 491 -13.02 -23.72 -21.26
N GLY A 492 -12.71 -22.76 -22.15
CA GLY A 492 -13.53 -22.42 -23.32
C GLY A 492 -13.57 -20.91 -23.61
N ALA A 493 -13.78 -20.54 -24.87
CA ALA A 493 -13.93 -19.13 -25.26
C ALA A 493 -15.25 -18.51 -24.79
N ASP A 494 -16.24 -19.33 -24.46
CA ASP A 494 -17.52 -18.97 -23.84
C ASP A 494 -17.43 -18.78 -22.32
N LYS A 495 -16.33 -19.23 -21.70
CA LYS A 495 -16.10 -19.16 -20.26
C LYS A 495 -15.03 -18.15 -19.84
N SER A 496 -14.12 -17.78 -20.73
CA SER A 496 -13.03 -16.83 -20.47
C SER A 496 -12.75 -16.03 -21.74
N PRO A 497 -12.46 -14.71 -21.66
CA PRO A 497 -12.35 -13.83 -22.82
C PRO A 497 -11.25 -14.23 -23.81
N ARG A 498 -10.28 -15.06 -23.38
CA ARG A 498 -9.09 -15.43 -24.15
C ARG A 498 -8.88 -16.95 -24.16
N GLY A 499 -9.96 -17.70 -23.96
CA GLY A 499 -9.92 -19.16 -23.83
C GLY A 499 -9.30 -19.61 -22.51
N LYS A 500 -8.71 -20.81 -22.51
CA LYS A 500 -8.19 -21.47 -21.30
C LYS A 500 -7.21 -20.58 -20.52
N VAL A 501 -7.34 -20.62 -19.20
CA VAL A 501 -6.35 -20.10 -18.27
C VAL A 501 -5.25 -21.14 -18.09
N GLU A 502 -4.00 -20.76 -18.31
CA GLU A 502 -2.85 -21.66 -18.31
C GLU A 502 -2.21 -21.78 -16.92
N SER A 503 -2.45 -20.80 -16.05
CA SER A 503 -1.91 -20.73 -14.70
C SER A 503 -2.81 -19.86 -13.83
N LEU A 504 -3.05 -20.26 -12.58
CA LEU A 504 -3.80 -19.44 -11.62
C LEU A 504 -3.37 -19.73 -10.19
N PHE A 505 -3.67 -18.78 -9.30
CA PHE A 505 -3.69 -19.01 -7.86
C PHE A 505 -4.68 -18.05 -7.20
N PHE A 506 -5.15 -18.41 -6.00
CA PHE A 506 -5.98 -17.54 -5.17
C PHE A 506 -5.11 -16.47 -4.51
N GLY A 507 -5.61 -15.23 -4.45
CA GLY A 507 -4.95 -14.16 -3.72
C GLY A 507 -4.77 -14.57 -2.25
N SER A 508 -3.51 -14.72 -1.83
CA SER A 508 -3.15 -15.12 -0.47
C SER A 508 -3.60 -14.10 0.58
N GLY A 509 -3.80 -14.53 1.83
CA GLY A 509 -4.33 -13.68 2.91
C GLY A 509 -5.68 -14.18 3.41
N ARG A 510 -6.67 -13.28 3.48
CA ARG A 510 -8.01 -13.58 3.96
C ARG A 510 -8.99 -13.85 2.81
N ILE A 511 -9.79 -14.91 2.93
CA ILE A 511 -11.00 -15.10 2.11
C ILE A 511 -12.14 -14.32 2.78
N VAL A 512 -12.95 -13.61 1.98
CA VAL A 512 -14.08 -12.86 2.53
C VAL A 512 -15.30 -13.75 2.65
N GLN A 513 -15.92 -13.76 3.83
CA GLN A 513 -17.24 -14.33 4.03
C GLN A 513 -18.28 -13.20 3.97
N SER A 514 -19.27 -13.27 3.09
CA SER A 514 -20.34 -12.26 2.97
C SER A 514 -21.03 -12.07 4.31
N HIS A 515 -21.34 -10.82 4.69
CA HIS A 515 -22.14 -10.56 5.89
C HIS A 515 -23.66 -10.59 5.59
N ARG A 516 -24.04 -10.72 4.32
CA ARG A 516 -25.42 -10.58 3.84
C ARG A 516 -25.98 -11.88 3.26
N VAL A 517 -25.18 -12.56 2.45
CA VAL A 517 -25.63 -13.71 1.66
C VAL A 517 -25.34 -14.99 2.44
N LYS A 518 -26.40 -15.62 2.94
CA LYS A 518 -26.35 -16.92 3.59
C LYS A 518 -27.12 -17.95 2.80
N VAL A 519 -26.47 -19.06 2.46
CA VAL A 519 -27.08 -20.15 1.69
C VAL A 519 -26.91 -21.45 2.48
N GLY A 520 -28.03 -22.08 2.83
CA GLY A 520 -28.00 -23.24 3.72
C GLY A 520 -27.41 -22.89 5.08
N THR A 521 -26.35 -23.60 5.47
CA THR A 521 -25.72 -23.48 6.80
C THR A 521 -24.61 -22.44 6.87
N HIS A 522 -24.11 -21.95 5.73
CA HIS A 522 -22.92 -21.08 5.67
C HIS A 522 -23.20 -19.79 4.91
N TYR A 523 -22.42 -18.76 5.22
CA TYR A 523 -22.40 -17.56 4.41
C TYR A 523 -21.56 -17.77 3.16
N ARG A 524 -21.97 -17.12 2.05
CA ARG A 524 -21.25 -17.13 0.78
C ARG A 524 -19.80 -16.67 0.99
N LEU A 525 -18.85 -17.40 0.43
CA LEU A 525 -17.45 -17.02 0.39
C LEU A 525 -17.15 -16.27 -0.91
N TYR A 526 -16.26 -15.28 -0.86
CA TYR A 526 -15.66 -14.61 -2.00
C TYR A 526 -14.14 -14.74 -1.92
N ALA A 527 -13.54 -15.34 -2.95
CA ALA A 527 -12.10 -15.46 -3.09
C ALA A 527 -11.72 -15.03 -4.51
N VAL A 528 -10.59 -14.36 -4.68
CA VAL A 528 -10.22 -13.79 -5.98
C VAL A 528 -9.00 -14.52 -6.51
N VAL A 529 -9.05 -14.93 -7.77
CA VAL A 529 -7.92 -15.58 -8.46
C VAL A 529 -7.23 -14.59 -9.38
N VAL A 530 -5.91 -14.73 -9.53
CA VAL A 530 -5.20 -14.22 -10.71
C VAL A 530 -5.01 -15.38 -11.68
N GLY A 531 -5.34 -15.16 -12.95
CA GLY A 531 -5.19 -16.15 -14.01
C GLY A 531 -4.39 -15.58 -15.18
N ARG A 532 -3.55 -16.42 -15.78
CA ARG A 532 -2.68 -16.10 -16.92
C ARG A 532 -3.13 -16.81 -18.18
N ASN A 533 -3.30 -16.06 -19.26
CA ASN A 533 -3.32 -16.58 -20.62
C ASN A 533 -1.92 -16.40 -21.25
N THR A 534 -1.57 -17.20 -22.27
CA THR A 534 -0.27 -17.14 -22.97
C THR A 534 -0.34 -16.50 -24.35
N SER A 535 -1.52 -16.35 -24.94
CA SER A 535 -1.73 -15.81 -26.29
C SER A 535 -3.01 -14.97 -26.36
N PRO A 536 -2.92 -13.64 -26.16
CA PRO A 536 -1.75 -12.89 -25.70
C PRO A 536 -1.38 -13.22 -24.24
N ASN A 537 -0.13 -12.95 -23.85
CA ASN A 537 0.31 -13.09 -22.47
C ASN A 537 -0.34 -12.00 -21.59
N VAL A 538 -1.41 -12.36 -20.87
CA VAL A 538 -2.22 -11.43 -20.09
C VAL A 538 -2.57 -12.05 -18.75
N HIS A 539 -2.48 -11.25 -17.69
CA HIS A 539 -2.97 -11.59 -16.36
C HIS A 539 -4.28 -10.84 -16.08
N ALA A 540 -5.28 -11.55 -15.57
CA ALA A 540 -6.57 -11.00 -15.19
C ALA A 540 -7.03 -11.55 -13.83
N ASN A 541 -7.91 -10.82 -13.15
CA ASN A 541 -8.55 -11.30 -11.92
C ASN A 541 -10.01 -11.69 -12.12
N TRP A 542 -10.42 -12.75 -11.46
CA TRP A 542 -11.83 -13.16 -11.34
C TRP A 542 -12.18 -13.37 -9.87
N VAL A 543 -13.35 -12.89 -9.47
CA VAL A 543 -13.92 -13.26 -8.17
C VAL A 543 -14.65 -14.59 -8.34
N LEU A 544 -14.27 -15.56 -7.54
CA LEU A 544 -14.99 -16.80 -7.36
C LEU A 544 -15.83 -16.70 -6.09
N TYR A 545 -17.01 -17.33 -6.12
CA TYR A 545 -17.86 -17.45 -4.95
C TYR A 545 -18.26 -18.89 -4.68
N SER A 546 -18.55 -19.20 -3.42
CA SER A 546 -19.02 -20.51 -2.97
C SER A 546 -20.15 -20.34 -1.96
N ASP A 547 -21.23 -21.10 -2.16
CA ASP A 547 -22.41 -21.13 -1.29
C ASP A 547 -22.45 -22.34 -0.35
N ASP A 548 -21.42 -23.19 -0.40
CA ASP A 548 -21.32 -24.44 0.35
C ASP A 548 -19.97 -24.57 1.07
N PHE A 549 -19.47 -23.42 1.53
CA PHE A 549 -18.23 -23.28 2.29
C PHE A 549 -17.00 -23.86 1.56
N GLY A 550 -16.89 -23.51 0.28
CA GLY A 550 -15.74 -23.83 -0.58
C GLY A 550 -15.74 -25.25 -1.15
N LYS A 551 -16.84 -26.00 -1.02
CA LYS A 551 -16.97 -27.34 -1.64
C LYS A 551 -17.08 -27.23 -3.16
N ASN A 552 -17.86 -26.27 -3.65
CA ASN A 552 -17.98 -25.90 -5.05
C ASN A 552 -17.78 -24.40 -5.26
N TRP A 553 -17.26 -24.03 -6.43
CA TRP A 553 -16.95 -22.64 -6.79
C TRP A 553 -17.61 -22.24 -8.11
N ASN A 554 -18.07 -21.00 -8.17
CA ASN A 554 -18.63 -20.37 -9.36
C ASN A 554 -17.92 -19.05 -9.63
N VAL A 555 -17.89 -18.60 -10.88
CA VAL A 555 -17.39 -17.26 -11.22
C VAL A 555 -18.50 -16.24 -10.93
N LEU A 556 -18.17 -15.16 -10.21
CA LEU A 556 -19.10 -14.07 -9.95
C LEU A 556 -19.36 -13.28 -11.25
N GLY A 557 -20.62 -13.26 -11.70
CA GLY A 557 -20.98 -12.77 -13.03
C GLY A 557 -20.58 -13.73 -14.14
N LYS A 558 -20.02 -13.22 -15.24
CA LYS A 558 -19.62 -14.02 -16.40
C LYS A 558 -18.11 -14.16 -16.43
N GLY A 559 -17.58 -15.38 -16.57
CA GLY A 559 -16.14 -15.60 -16.70
C GLY A 559 -15.49 -14.93 -17.93
N THR A 560 -16.28 -14.64 -18.97
CA THR A 560 -15.85 -13.82 -20.12
C THR A 560 -15.62 -12.35 -19.79
N ILE A 561 -15.98 -11.89 -18.58
CA ILE A 561 -15.80 -10.52 -18.09
C ILE A 561 -15.03 -10.58 -16.76
N PRO A 562 -13.69 -10.51 -16.80
CA PRO A 562 -12.88 -10.50 -15.58
C PRO A 562 -13.12 -9.23 -14.76
N ALA A 563 -12.93 -9.32 -13.44
CA ALA A 563 -13.02 -8.18 -12.52
C ALA A 563 -11.93 -7.15 -12.79
N VAL A 564 -10.71 -7.61 -13.09
CA VAL A 564 -9.61 -6.78 -13.62
C VAL A 564 -9.08 -7.48 -14.88
N PRO A 565 -9.30 -6.92 -16.09
CA PRO A 565 -9.17 -7.67 -17.34
C PRO A 565 -7.74 -7.81 -17.89
N GLU A 566 -6.80 -7.00 -17.39
CA GLU A 566 -5.39 -6.96 -17.80
C GLU A 566 -4.50 -6.33 -16.71
N ASN A 567 -3.18 -6.58 -16.79
CA ASN A 567 -2.16 -6.09 -15.85
C ASN A 567 -2.48 -6.40 -14.37
N ALA A 568 -3.29 -7.44 -14.14
CA ALA A 568 -3.65 -7.90 -12.83
C ALA A 568 -2.52 -8.70 -12.18
N ASP A 569 -2.53 -8.74 -10.86
CA ASP A 569 -1.63 -9.56 -10.03
C ASP A 569 -2.43 -10.00 -8.80
N GLU A 570 -1.79 -10.16 -7.63
CA GLU A 570 -2.41 -10.59 -6.38
C GLU A 570 -3.63 -9.74 -5.97
N PRO A 571 -4.83 -10.35 -5.91
CA PRO A 571 -6.06 -9.64 -5.62
C PRO A 571 -6.56 -9.84 -4.19
N LYS A 572 -7.59 -9.08 -3.82
CA LYS A 572 -8.44 -9.20 -2.63
C LYS A 572 -9.89 -8.86 -2.98
N ALA A 573 -10.84 -9.39 -2.21
CA ALA A 573 -12.24 -9.01 -2.25
C ALA A 573 -12.65 -8.31 -0.95
N GLU A 574 -13.74 -7.53 -0.97
CA GLU A 574 -14.46 -7.08 0.23
C GLU A 574 -15.92 -6.75 -0.12
N GLU A 575 -16.82 -6.77 0.86
CA GLU A 575 -18.23 -6.38 0.71
C GLU A 575 -18.43 -4.91 1.09
N LEU A 576 -19.06 -4.13 0.20
CA LEU A 576 -19.35 -2.71 0.41
C LEU A 576 -20.68 -2.50 1.18
N PRO A 577 -20.91 -1.30 1.75
CA PRO A 577 -22.12 -1.03 2.54
C PRO A 577 -23.43 -1.19 1.76
N ASP A 578 -23.44 -1.01 0.44
CA ASP A 578 -24.65 -1.24 -0.38
C ASP A 578 -24.91 -2.73 -0.69
N GLY A 579 -23.96 -3.62 -0.40
CA GLY A 579 -23.98 -5.05 -0.74
C GLY A 579 -23.21 -5.41 -2.01
N SER A 580 -22.56 -4.43 -2.67
CA SER A 580 -21.67 -4.68 -3.80
C SER A 580 -20.38 -5.40 -3.37
N VAL A 581 -19.71 -6.09 -4.29
CA VAL A 581 -18.39 -6.70 -4.05
C VAL A 581 -17.28 -5.82 -4.64
N LEU A 582 -16.35 -5.39 -3.81
CA LEU A 582 -15.13 -4.70 -4.20
C LEU A 582 -14.03 -5.70 -4.53
N VAL A 583 -13.23 -5.41 -5.56
CA VAL A 583 -11.92 -6.05 -5.80
C VAL A 583 -10.82 -5.02 -5.63
N SER A 584 -9.75 -5.40 -4.95
CA SER A 584 -8.49 -4.64 -4.84
C SER A 584 -7.35 -5.48 -5.43
N SER A 585 -6.84 -5.12 -6.61
CA SER A 585 -5.72 -5.81 -7.27
C SER A 585 -4.41 -5.06 -7.09
N ARG A 586 -3.34 -5.83 -6.83
CA ARG A 586 -1.97 -5.34 -6.75
C ARG A 586 -1.53 -4.67 -8.06
N VAL A 587 -0.91 -3.49 -7.93
CA VAL A 587 -0.21 -2.76 -8.99
C VAL A 587 0.87 -1.87 -8.33
N GLY A 588 1.89 -1.46 -9.08
CA GLY A 588 2.92 -0.55 -8.56
C GLY A 588 2.35 0.84 -8.25
N GLY A 589 2.80 1.45 -7.15
CA GLY A 589 2.38 2.80 -6.76
C GLY A 589 0.97 2.91 -6.16
N GLY A 590 0.25 1.79 -5.97
CA GLY A 590 -1.16 1.84 -5.62
C GLY A 590 -1.92 0.52 -5.70
N ARG A 591 -3.22 0.59 -6.03
CA ARG A 591 -4.13 -0.55 -6.25
C ARG A 591 -5.06 -0.28 -7.42
N TYR A 592 -5.43 -1.33 -8.15
CA TYR A 592 -6.60 -1.28 -9.02
C TYR A 592 -7.84 -1.67 -8.23
N PHE A 593 -8.92 -0.90 -8.37
CA PHE A 593 -10.22 -1.20 -7.78
C PHE A 593 -11.26 -1.47 -8.86
N ASN A 594 -12.15 -2.42 -8.62
CA ASN A 594 -13.40 -2.57 -9.36
C ASN A 594 -14.53 -2.98 -8.42
N ILE A 595 -15.78 -2.72 -8.82
CA ILE A 595 -16.98 -2.95 -8.00
C ILE A 595 -17.98 -3.76 -8.81
N TYR A 596 -18.51 -4.83 -8.22
CA TYR A 596 -19.56 -5.66 -8.78
C TYR A 596 -20.90 -5.36 -8.12
N ARG A 597 -21.92 -5.09 -8.92
CA ARG A 597 -23.29 -4.88 -8.45
C ARG A 597 -24.19 -6.02 -8.86
N PHE A 598 -24.90 -6.58 -7.88
CA PHE A 598 -25.89 -7.64 -8.11
C PHE A 598 -27.16 -7.09 -8.78
N THR A 599 -27.63 -7.81 -9.79
CA THR A 599 -29.02 -7.73 -10.29
C THR A 599 -29.85 -8.90 -9.79
N ASP A 600 -29.21 -10.00 -9.39
CA ASP A 600 -29.80 -11.13 -8.70
C ASP A 600 -28.69 -11.84 -7.90
N VAL A 601 -28.73 -11.70 -6.58
CA VAL A 601 -27.71 -12.27 -5.70
C VAL A 601 -27.76 -13.80 -5.66
N LYS A 602 -28.93 -14.41 -5.84
CA LYS A 602 -29.12 -15.86 -5.74
C LYS A 602 -28.39 -16.57 -6.87
N THR A 603 -28.53 -16.06 -8.09
CA THR A 603 -27.84 -16.60 -9.27
C THR A 603 -26.42 -16.07 -9.44
N GLY A 604 -26.03 -15.05 -8.66
CA GLY A 604 -24.75 -14.36 -8.80
C GLY A 604 -24.68 -13.52 -10.07
N ALA A 605 -25.83 -13.07 -10.59
CA ALA A 605 -25.93 -12.22 -11.76
C ALA A 605 -25.82 -10.74 -11.39
N GLY A 606 -25.25 -9.95 -12.31
CA GLY A 606 -24.83 -8.60 -12.04
C GLY A 606 -23.72 -8.14 -12.98
N LYS A 607 -23.09 -7.01 -12.65
CA LYS A 607 -22.15 -6.33 -13.55
C LYS A 607 -20.97 -5.70 -12.81
N TRP A 608 -19.79 -5.86 -13.40
CA TRP A 608 -18.58 -5.15 -13.02
C TRP A 608 -18.60 -3.70 -13.53
N GLY A 609 -18.10 -2.78 -12.71
CA GLY A 609 -17.77 -1.43 -13.14
C GLY A 609 -16.51 -1.38 -14.03
N ASN A 610 -16.02 -0.17 -14.25
CA ASN A 610 -14.76 0.08 -14.94
C ASN A 610 -13.62 0.16 -13.93
N VAL A 611 -12.56 -0.65 -14.14
CA VAL A 611 -11.38 -0.65 -13.27
C VAL A 611 -10.80 0.75 -13.11
N ALA A 612 -10.48 1.12 -11.87
CA ALA A 612 -9.86 2.39 -11.55
C ALA A 612 -8.56 2.21 -10.78
N TYR A 613 -7.51 2.94 -11.18
CA TYR A 613 -6.28 3.02 -10.40
C TYR A 613 -6.46 3.97 -9.21
N SER A 614 -5.94 3.58 -8.05
CA SER A 614 -5.77 4.42 -6.87
C SER A 614 -4.30 4.50 -6.49
N ARG A 615 -3.78 5.72 -6.32
CA ARG A 615 -2.47 5.95 -5.71
C ARG A 615 -2.45 5.81 -4.18
N LEU A 616 -3.62 5.58 -3.56
CA LEU A 616 -3.84 5.60 -2.12
C LEU A 616 -3.39 6.93 -1.47
N LYS A 617 -3.33 7.00 -0.13
CA LYS A 617 -2.69 8.13 0.57
C LYS A 617 -1.16 7.98 0.58
N LYS A 618 -0.71 6.75 0.85
CA LYS A 618 0.69 6.31 0.78
C LYS A 618 0.75 4.93 0.13
N ALA A 619 1.69 4.77 -0.79
CA ALA A 619 2.00 3.51 -1.45
C ALA A 619 3.42 3.57 -2.05
N SER A 620 4.15 2.46 -1.95
CA SER A 620 5.43 2.29 -2.65
C SER A 620 5.23 2.09 -4.15
N SER A 621 6.20 2.53 -4.96
CA SER A 621 6.25 2.21 -6.39
C SER A 621 6.41 0.71 -6.66
N ASN A 622 6.95 -0.05 -5.70
CA ASN A 622 7.08 -1.50 -5.81
C ASN A 622 5.75 -2.18 -5.43
N ALA A 623 5.14 -2.87 -6.40
CA ALA A 623 3.88 -3.58 -6.21
C ALA A 623 4.00 -4.66 -5.12
N CYS A 624 3.01 -4.76 -4.25
CA CYS A 624 2.99 -5.74 -3.16
C CYS A 624 1.57 -6.21 -2.85
N ASN A 625 1.46 -7.44 -2.33
CA ASN A 625 0.25 -7.94 -1.70
C ASN A 625 -0.13 -7.03 -0.52
N GLY A 626 -1.42 -6.91 -0.27
CA GLY A 626 -1.99 -6.04 0.74
C GLY A 626 -3.51 -6.23 0.77
N GLU A 627 -4.09 -6.04 1.94
CA GLU A 627 -5.47 -6.42 2.26
C GLU A 627 -6.40 -5.23 2.24
N VAL A 628 -7.69 -5.48 1.98
CA VAL A 628 -8.75 -4.47 2.07
C VAL A 628 -9.80 -4.94 3.06
N MET A 629 -10.29 -4.03 3.91
CA MET A 629 -11.37 -4.30 4.85
C MET A 629 -12.32 -3.12 4.97
N VAL A 630 -13.62 -3.39 5.13
CA VAL A 630 -14.64 -2.36 5.41
C VAL A 630 -15.26 -2.60 6.78
N VAL A 631 -15.22 -1.59 7.66
CA VAL A 631 -15.67 -1.69 9.05
C VAL A 631 -16.62 -0.55 9.43
N PRO A 632 -17.66 -0.79 10.25
CA PRO A 632 -18.56 0.28 10.68
C PRO A 632 -17.91 1.10 11.81
N VAL A 633 -18.03 2.41 11.72
CA VAL A 633 -17.37 3.37 12.62
C VAL A 633 -18.30 4.54 12.98
N GLN A 634 -17.89 5.30 13.97
CA GLN A 634 -18.46 6.59 14.30
C GLN A 634 -17.36 7.66 14.25
N LYS A 635 -17.64 8.79 13.60
CA LYS A 635 -16.78 9.97 13.63
C LYS A 635 -16.86 10.61 15.01
N ARG A 636 -15.75 10.66 15.75
CA ARG A 636 -15.76 11.09 17.17
C ARG A 636 -16.16 12.56 17.35
N ALA A 637 -15.83 13.41 16.38
CA ALA A 637 -16.13 14.84 16.45
C ALA A 637 -17.63 15.16 16.29
N THR A 638 -18.38 14.37 15.52
CA THR A 638 -19.78 14.66 15.16
C THR A 638 -20.78 13.64 15.69
N GLY A 639 -20.32 12.44 16.06
CA GLY A 639 -21.19 11.31 16.40
C GLY A 639 -21.83 10.63 15.18
N GLU A 640 -21.48 11.05 13.96
CA GLU A 640 -22.00 10.47 12.71
C GLU A 640 -21.50 9.02 12.54
N LYS A 641 -22.42 8.09 12.30
CA LYS A 641 -22.09 6.69 11.98
C LYS A 641 -21.95 6.52 10.47
N LEU A 642 -20.92 5.77 10.06
CA LEU A 642 -20.57 5.50 8.66
C LEU A 642 -19.71 4.24 8.56
N TYR A 643 -19.21 3.93 7.37
CA TYR A 643 -18.25 2.83 7.16
C TYR A 643 -16.86 3.37 6.80
N LEU A 644 -15.80 2.66 7.21
CA LEU A 644 -14.42 3.00 6.92
C LEU A 644 -13.81 1.88 6.08
N ALA A 645 -13.26 2.23 4.91
CA ALA A 645 -12.42 1.33 4.12
C ALA A 645 -10.96 1.44 4.59
N LEU A 646 -10.33 0.30 4.81
CA LEU A 646 -8.93 0.13 5.20
C LEU A 646 -8.21 -0.60 4.06
N GLN A 647 -7.04 -0.11 3.63
CA GLN A 647 -6.21 -0.76 2.61
C GLN A 647 -4.74 -0.80 3.05
N SER A 648 -4.20 -1.99 3.29
CA SER A 648 -2.79 -2.14 3.63
C SER A 648 -1.89 -2.27 2.40
N VAL A 649 -0.71 -1.65 2.45
CA VAL A 649 0.40 -1.78 1.48
C VAL A 649 1.71 -1.27 2.12
N PRO A 650 2.90 -1.62 1.58
CA PRO A 650 4.15 -0.89 1.84
C PRO A 650 4.06 0.58 1.39
N PHE A 651 4.55 1.51 2.21
CA PHE A 651 4.52 2.95 1.90
C PHE A 651 5.77 3.46 1.17
N GLY A 652 6.87 2.71 1.15
CA GLY A 652 8.14 3.20 0.60
C GLY A 652 8.87 4.14 1.58
N PRO A 653 9.94 4.84 1.16
CA PRO A 653 10.05 5.53 -0.14
C PRO A 653 10.67 4.70 -1.28
N SER A 654 11.33 3.59 -0.98
CA SER A 654 11.87 2.67 -1.98
C SER A 654 11.65 1.22 -1.59
N GLY A 655 11.46 0.36 -2.59
CA GLY A 655 11.24 -1.07 -2.38
C GLY A 655 10.00 -1.39 -1.54
N ARG A 656 9.98 -2.58 -0.95
CA ARG A 656 8.96 -2.99 0.03
C ARG A 656 9.46 -2.64 1.42
N THR A 657 9.08 -1.46 1.88
CA THR A 657 9.40 -0.89 3.18
C THR A 657 8.17 -0.17 3.73
N ASN A 658 8.14 -0.04 5.05
CA ASN A 658 7.16 0.76 5.78
C ASN A 658 5.69 0.33 5.52
N VAL A 659 5.37 -0.94 5.72
CA VAL A 659 3.99 -1.43 5.67
C VAL A 659 3.09 -0.60 6.58
N GLY A 660 1.92 -0.25 6.08
CA GLY A 660 0.90 0.47 6.82
C GLY A 660 -0.50 0.32 6.21
N ILE A 661 -1.46 1.05 6.77
CA ILE A 661 -2.89 0.98 6.46
C ILE A 661 -3.38 2.35 6.03
N ASN A 662 -3.86 2.49 4.79
CA ASN A 662 -4.60 3.67 4.32
C ASN A 662 -6.06 3.58 4.77
N TYR A 663 -6.71 4.70 5.11
CA TYR A 663 -8.13 4.71 5.45
C TYR A 663 -8.94 5.77 4.69
N LYS A 664 -10.19 5.43 4.37
CA LYS A 664 -11.14 6.28 3.63
C LYS A 664 -12.56 6.12 4.21
N PRO A 665 -13.25 7.21 4.59
CA PRO A 665 -14.65 7.14 4.98
C PRO A 665 -15.55 6.87 3.76
N LEU A 666 -16.60 6.09 4.00
CA LEU A 666 -17.70 5.78 3.10
C LEU A 666 -19.00 6.31 3.74
N ALA A 667 -19.23 7.61 3.62
CA ALA A 667 -20.35 8.31 4.26
C ALA A 667 -21.45 8.70 3.26
N ALA A 668 -21.14 8.72 1.96
CA ALA A 668 -22.06 9.05 0.88
C ALA A 668 -21.93 8.08 -0.30
N ALA A 669 -22.96 8.06 -1.17
CA ALA A 669 -22.94 7.26 -2.39
C ALA A 669 -21.72 7.60 -3.28
N THR A 670 -21.36 8.88 -3.39
CA THR A 670 -20.20 9.35 -4.15
C THR A 670 -18.85 8.88 -3.61
N ASP A 671 -18.80 8.18 -2.46
CA ASP A 671 -17.55 7.58 -1.98
C ASP A 671 -17.26 6.24 -2.64
N PHE A 672 -18.28 5.54 -3.20
CA PHE A 672 -18.16 4.18 -3.74
C PHE A 672 -19.19 3.78 -4.83
N ASP A 673 -19.96 4.72 -5.38
CA ASP A 673 -20.88 4.48 -6.51
C ASP A 673 -20.16 3.98 -7.75
N THR A 674 -18.92 4.39 -7.96
CA THR A 674 -18.06 3.90 -9.05
C THR A 674 -16.68 3.54 -8.53
N PRO A 675 -15.95 2.62 -9.20
CA PRO A 675 -14.57 2.33 -8.84
C PRO A 675 -13.68 3.58 -8.87
N ALA A 676 -13.94 4.53 -9.78
CA ALA A 676 -13.21 5.79 -9.88
C ALA A 676 -13.42 6.69 -8.65
N ASN A 677 -14.62 6.69 -8.08
CA ASN A 677 -14.89 7.44 -6.86
C ASN A 677 -14.31 6.75 -5.62
N PHE A 678 -14.38 5.42 -5.56
CA PHE A 678 -13.73 4.63 -4.52
C PHE A 678 -12.20 4.82 -4.52
N SER A 679 -11.58 4.94 -5.70
CA SER A 679 -10.13 5.04 -5.85
C SER A 679 -9.53 6.37 -5.38
N ASN A 680 -10.33 7.34 -4.96
CA ASN A 680 -9.89 8.69 -4.60
C ASN A 680 -10.27 9.07 -3.15
N ASN A 681 -9.74 10.20 -2.67
CA ASN A 681 -10.09 10.81 -1.38
C ASN A 681 -9.79 9.95 -0.14
N TRP A 682 -8.63 9.29 -0.10
CA TRP A 682 -8.10 8.67 1.11
C TRP A 682 -7.76 9.75 2.14
N GLU A 683 -8.36 9.66 3.33
CA GLU A 683 -8.28 10.70 4.36
C GLU A 683 -6.90 10.69 5.03
N GLY A 684 -6.45 9.51 5.47
CA GLY A 684 -5.17 9.33 6.15
C GLY A 684 -4.57 7.94 5.97
N ALA A 685 -3.47 7.71 6.70
CA ALA A 685 -2.76 6.44 6.71
C ALA A 685 -2.01 6.25 8.02
N HIS A 686 -2.03 5.03 8.55
CA HIS A 686 -1.28 4.55 9.71
C HIS A 686 -0.05 3.78 9.27
N GLU A 687 1.14 4.13 9.75
CA GLU A 687 2.39 3.43 9.42
C GLU A 687 2.69 2.37 10.50
N ALA A 688 2.54 1.10 10.14
CA ALA A 688 2.72 -0.01 11.07
C ALA A 688 4.19 -0.41 11.23
N SER A 689 5.00 -0.31 10.18
CA SER A 689 6.43 -0.60 10.21
C SER A 689 7.25 0.57 9.68
N ARG A 690 8.51 0.65 10.10
CA ARG A 690 9.49 1.67 9.66
C ARG A 690 10.75 1.08 9.04
N ILE A 691 10.73 -0.23 8.79
CA ILE A 691 11.84 -0.99 8.23
C ILE A 691 11.38 -1.75 6.99
N GLY A 692 12.28 -2.55 6.40
CA GLY A 692 11.93 -3.48 5.33
C GLY A 692 10.73 -4.32 5.75
N SER A 693 9.67 -4.26 4.95
CA SER A 693 8.40 -4.89 5.25
C SER A 693 7.55 -4.97 4.00
N ALA A 694 6.78 -6.05 3.86
CA ALA A 694 6.21 -6.44 2.58
C ALA A 694 4.74 -6.87 2.70
N TYR A 695 4.45 -8.17 2.57
CA TYR A 695 3.07 -8.64 2.40
C TYR A 695 2.31 -8.41 3.69
N SER A 696 1.02 -8.08 3.59
CA SER A 696 0.18 -7.84 4.77
C SER A 696 -1.24 -8.33 4.56
N THR A 697 -1.85 -8.78 5.65
CA THR A 697 -3.26 -9.15 5.74
C THR A 697 -3.86 -8.74 7.08
N MET A 698 -5.17 -8.82 7.21
CA MET A 698 -5.90 -8.42 8.42
C MET A 698 -7.18 -9.23 8.62
N THR A 699 -7.58 -9.39 9.87
CA THR A 699 -8.86 -9.99 10.28
C THR A 699 -9.52 -9.14 11.36
N TRP A 700 -10.84 -9.14 11.41
CA TRP A 700 -11.58 -8.51 12.50
C TRP A 700 -11.71 -9.49 13.66
N GLN A 701 -11.55 -9.01 14.90
CA GLN A 701 -11.55 -9.85 16.10
C GLN A 701 -12.79 -9.64 16.97
N ASN A 702 -13.04 -10.57 17.89
CA ASN A 702 -14.21 -10.54 18.78
C ASN A 702 -14.15 -9.40 19.81
N ASP A 703 -12.97 -8.84 20.09
CA ASP A 703 -12.77 -7.64 20.92
C ASP A 703 -12.96 -6.33 20.14
N ASN A 704 -13.48 -6.40 18.91
CA ASN A 704 -13.74 -5.26 18.03
C ASN A 704 -12.48 -4.47 17.64
N THR A 705 -11.39 -5.19 17.43
CA THR A 705 -10.14 -4.64 16.93
C THR A 705 -9.69 -5.36 15.67
N LEU A 706 -8.69 -4.77 15.01
CA LEU A 706 -8.07 -5.29 13.80
C LEU A 706 -6.81 -6.08 14.16
N GLY A 707 -6.84 -7.39 13.93
CA GLY A 707 -5.64 -8.22 13.93
C GLY A 707 -4.88 -8.03 12.62
N PHE A 708 -3.72 -7.38 12.66
CA PHE A 708 -2.90 -7.04 11.50
C PHE A 708 -1.64 -7.91 11.44
N LEU A 709 -1.45 -8.66 10.36
CA LEU A 709 -0.33 -9.61 10.19
C LEU A 709 0.47 -9.24 8.94
N TYR A 710 1.80 -9.11 9.06
CA TYR A 710 2.64 -8.67 7.95
C TYR A 710 4.09 -9.18 8.00
N GLU A 711 4.77 -9.14 6.86
CA GLU A 711 6.20 -9.46 6.70
C GLU A 711 7.08 -8.28 7.12
N GLU A 712 8.08 -8.52 7.97
CA GLU A 712 9.02 -7.50 8.46
C GLU A 712 10.46 -8.02 8.59
N GLU A 713 11.44 -7.18 8.29
CA GLU A 713 12.87 -7.45 8.40
C GLU A 713 13.41 -7.29 9.83
N THR A 714 12.63 -7.70 10.84
CA THR A 714 12.86 -7.43 12.27
C THR A 714 14.24 -7.87 12.75
N PHE A 715 14.69 -9.07 12.34
CA PHE A 715 16.00 -9.62 12.72
C PHE A 715 16.95 -9.86 11.55
N ARG A 716 16.44 -9.95 10.31
CA ARG A 716 17.21 -10.16 9.08
C ARG A 716 16.54 -9.47 7.90
N THR A 717 17.34 -9.09 6.92
CA THR A 717 16.84 -8.49 5.68
C THR A 717 16.28 -9.53 4.72
N ALA A 718 15.33 -9.14 3.88
CA ALA A 718 14.70 -9.99 2.88
C ALA A 718 15.70 -10.52 1.85
N GLY A 719 16.75 -9.75 1.56
CA GLY A 719 17.86 -10.17 0.70
C GLY A 719 18.62 -11.39 1.22
N GLN A 720 18.39 -11.79 2.48
CA GLN A 720 18.94 -12.99 3.09
C GLN A 720 17.94 -14.13 3.22
N GLY A 721 16.76 -14.05 2.59
CA GLY A 721 15.95 -15.26 2.38
C GLY A 721 14.49 -15.21 2.86
N GLY A 722 14.12 -14.30 3.75
CA GLY A 722 12.80 -14.36 4.39
C GLY A 722 12.50 -13.16 5.29
N TYR A 723 11.35 -13.24 5.97
CA TYR A 723 10.88 -12.22 6.90
C TYR A 723 10.53 -12.83 8.25
N THR A 724 10.55 -12.01 9.29
CA THR A 724 9.74 -12.28 10.48
C THR A 724 8.30 -11.92 10.17
N ILE A 725 7.36 -12.80 10.50
CA ILE A 725 5.93 -12.50 10.37
C ILE A 725 5.46 -11.89 11.69
N VAL A 726 5.02 -10.64 11.62
CA VAL A 726 4.70 -9.77 12.76
C VAL A 726 3.20 -9.58 12.86
N TYR A 727 2.70 -9.65 14.08
CA TYR A 727 1.31 -9.36 14.43
C TYR A 727 1.20 -8.10 15.30
N LYS A 728 0.19 -7.28 14.99
CA LYS A 728 -0.25 -6.14 15.79
C LYS A 728 -1.77 -6.15 15.95
N ASN A 729 -2.25 -5.74 17.11
CA ASN A 729 -3.67 -5.58 17.39
C ASN A 729 -3.98 -4.07 17.44
N TYR A 730 -4.81 -3.58 16.52
CA TYR A 730 -5.14 -2.16 16.40
C TYR A 730 -6.62 -1.86 16.65
N SER A 731 -6.88 -0.85 17.46
CA SER A 731 -8.16 -0.12 17.48
C SER A 731 -8.28 0.82 16.27
N ILE A 732 -9.52 1.23 15.94
CA ILE A 732 -9.78 2.24 14.91
C ILE A 732 -9.17 3.60 15.31
N GLU A 733 -9.17 3.91 16.60
CA GLU A 733 -8.59 5.12 17.16
C GLU A 733 -7.08 5.19 16.92
N GLN A 734 -6.37 4.07 17.04
CA GLN A 734 -4.95 4.01 16.72
C GLN A 734 -4.69 4.23 15.22
N ILE A 735 -5.46 3.58 14.35
CA ILE A 735 -5.29 3.69 12.89
C ILE A 735 -5.60 5.11 12.39
N THR A 736 -6.56 5.79 13.03
CA THR A 736 -7.12 7.05 12.51
C THR A 736 -6.73 8.27 13.32
N ASP A 737 -5.71 8.17 14.19
CA ASP A 737 -5.33 9.25 15.11
C ASP A 737 -6.54 9.80 15.89
N SER A 738 -7.41 8.88 16.34
CA SER A 738 -8.63 9.16 17.09
C SER A 738 -9.67 10.02 16.37
N VAL A 739 -9.65 10.07 15.03
CA VAL A 739 -10.73 10.69 14.22
C VAL A 739 -12.00 9.84 14.27
N TYR A 740 -11.85 8.52 14.18
CA TYR A 740 -12.95 7.55 14.21
C TYR A 740 -12.82 6.61 15.41
N THR A 741 -13.94 6.03 15.83
CA THR A 741 -14.04 4.92 16.79
C THR A 741 -14.89 3.82 16.19
N TYR A 742 -14.68 2.57 16.58
CA TYR A 742 -15.54 1.48 16.13
C TYR A 742 -16.98 1.69 16.61
N ALA A 743 -17.95 1.47 15.73
CA ALA A 743 -19.36 1.50 16.09
C ALA A 743 -20.13 0.49 15.26
N ALA A 744 -20.57 -0.61 15.89
CA ALA A 744 -21.31 -1.66 15.21
C ALA A 744 -22.59 -1.15 14.51
N ASP A 745 -22.89 -1.73 13.35
CA ASP A 745 -24.15 -1.54 12.61
C ASP A 745 -24.95 -2.86 12.55
N ASN A 746 -25.22 -3.45 13.72
CA ASN A 746 -25.85 -4.78 13.83
C ASN A 746 -27.26 -4.86 13.22
N SER A 747 -27.92 -3.72 13.07
CA SER A 747 -29.27 -3.60 12.46
C SER A 747 -29.23 -3.08 11.03
N TRP A 748 -28.05 -2.98 10.42
CA TRP A 748 -27.85 -2.53 9.03
C TRP A 748 -28.38 -1.12 8.73
N THR A 749 -28.63 -0.31 9.74
CA THR A 749 -29.31 0.99 9.57
C THR A 749 -28.46 1.96 8.76
N VAL A 750 -27.15 1.98 9.00
CA VAL A 750 -26.22 2.83 8.25
C VAL A 750 -26.07 2.31 6.82
N ALA A 751 -25.97 0.99 6.67
CA ALA A 751 -25.85 0.36 5.36
C ALA A 751 -27.10 0.56 4.48
N ASP A 752 -28.30 0.45 5.05
CA ASP A 752 -29.57 0.60 4.36
C ASP A 752 -29.84 2.07 3.98
N ASP A 753 -29.42 3.02 4.83
CA ASP A 753 -29.41 4.45 4.50
C ASP A 753 -28.47 4.73 3.32
N LEU A 754 -27.23 4.20 3.34
CA LEU A 754 -26.29 4.33 2.23
C LEU A 754 -26.82 3.70 0.94
N ARG A 755 -27.51 2.57 1.01
CA ARG A 755 -28.17 1.95 -0.15
C ARG A 755 -29.25 2.84 -0.74
N THR A 756 -30.05 3.48 0.11
CA THR A 756 -31.09 4.43 -0.32
C THR A 756 -30.48 5.66 -0.98
N LYS A 757 -29.45 6.26 -0.37
CA LYS A 757 -28.66 7.34 -0.99
C LYS A 757 -28.04 6.93 -2.32
N MET A 758 -27.63 5.67 -2.46
CA MET A 758 -27.09 5.13 -3.72
C MET A 758 -28.16 5.08 -4.82
N VAL A 759 -29.40 4.68 -4.49
CA VAL A 759 -30.54 4.71 -5.43
C VAL A 759 -30.79 6.12 -5.92
N GLU A 760 -30.92 7.08 -4.99
CA GLU A 760 -31.14 8.50 -5.30
C GLU A 760 -30.03 9.07 -6.20
N HIS A 761 -28.77 8.83 -5.81
CA HIS A 761 -27.61 9.30 -6.56
C HIS A 761 -27.54 8.72 -7.97
N ARG A 762 -27.80 7.40 -8.12
CA ARG A 762 -27.76 6.74 -9.44
C ARG A 762 -28.85 7.22 -10.37
N VAL A 763 -30.05 7.54 -9.86
CA VAL A 763 -31.10 8.16 -10.68
C VAL A 763 -30.72 9.59 -11.06
N ALA A 764 -30.19 10.37 -10.12
CA ALA A 764 -29.74 11.75 -10.38
C ALA A 764 -28.60 11.82 -11.43
N ALA A 765 -27.79 10.75 -11.54
CA ALA A 765 -26.73 10.65 -12.54
C ALA A 765 -27.22 10.35 -13.97
N ILE A 766 -28.50 10.01 -14.17
CA ILE A 766 -29.05 9.75 -15.50
C ILE A 766 -29.15 11.08 -16.28
N THR A 767 -28.24 11.23 -17.25
CA THR A 767 -28.29 12.34 -18.20
C THR A 767 -28.93 11.86 -19.49
N ALA A 768 -30.18 12.24 -19.72
CA ALA A 768 -30.88 11.96 -20.97
C ALA A 768 -30.45 12.92 -22.08
N GLY A 769 -30.35 12.43 -23.31
CA GLY A 769 -30.08 13.29 -24.45
C GLY A 769 -30.25 12.58 -25.79
N LYS A 770 -29.68 13.18 -26.83
CA LYS A 770 -29.85 12.78 -28.25
C LYS A 770 -28.57 12.23 -28.89
N TYR A 771 -27.51 12.10 -28.10
CA TYR A 771 -26.25 11.58 -28.59
C TYR A 771 -26.16 10.08 -28.32
N VAL A 772 -25.62 9.32 -29.27
CA VAL A 772 -25.40 7.87 -29.14
C VAL A 772 -24.71 7.57 -27.79
N GLY A 773 -25.27 6.60 -27.07
CA GLY A 773 -24.85 6.12 -25.75
C GLY A 773 -25.29 6.95 -24.54
N GLN A 774 -25.91 8.12 -24.74
CA GLN A 774 -26.68 8.77 -23.66
C GLN A 774 -27.98 8.01 -23.42
N TYR A 775 -28.54 8.16 -22.22
CA TYR A 775 -29.86 7.63 -21.92
C TYR A 775 -30.94 8.33 -22.76
N THR A 776 -31.97 7.59 -23.17
CA THR A 776 -33.13 8.19 -23.84
C THR A 776 -33.99 8.96 -22.83
N ALA A 777 -34.89 9.82 -23.32
CA ALA A 777 -35.87 10.49 -22.45
C ALA A 777 -36.75 9.50 -21.68
N ALA A 778 -37.10 8.36 -22.31
CA ALA A 778 -37.86 7.29 -21.67
C ALA A 778 -37.07 6.60 -20.53
N ALA A 779 -35.74 6.51 -20.64
CA ALA A 779 -34.90 5.93 -19.61
C ALA A 779 -34.92 6.76 -18.31
N ALA A 780 -34.94 8.10 -18.39
CA ALA A 780 -35.07 8.94 -17.19
C ALA A 780 -36.38 8.67 -16.44
N ALA A 781 -37.51 8.52 -17.15
CA ALA A 781 -38.79 8.17 -16.53
C ALA A 781 -38.77 6.76 -15.90
N ALA A 782 -38.19 5.78 -16.61
CA ALA A 782 -38.07 4.41 -16.10
C ALA A 782 -37.16 4.34 -14.85
N ALA A 783 -36.04 5.08 -14.82
CA ALA A 783 -35.17 5.18 -13.66
C ALA A 783 -35.88 5.75 -12.42
N ASN A 784 -36.68 6.80 -12.61
CA ASN A 784 -37.49 7.38 -11.53
C ASN A 784 -38.56 6.40 -11.02
N ALA A 785 -39.19 5.63 -11.91
CA ALA A 785 -40.16 4.60 -11.53
C ALA A 785 -39.50 3.43 -10.75
N ALA A 786 -38.30 3.03 -11.15
CA ALA A 786 -37.50 2.03 -10.44
C ALA A 786 -37.17 2.50 -9.01
N ALA A 787 -36.69 3.74 -8.86
CA ALA A 787 -36.42 4.32 -7.55
C ALA A 787 -37.68 4.47 -6.70
N ALA A 788 -38.81 4.87 -7.28
CA ALA A 788 -40.08 4.94 -6.56
C ALA A 788 -40.52 3.57 -6.02
N THR A 789 -40.28 2.49 -6.80
CA THR A 789 -40.56 1.11 -6.38
C THR A 789 -39.68 0.71 -5.20
N TYR A 790 -38.37 1.01 -5.27
CA TYR A 790 -37.46 0.79 -4.15
C TYR A 790 -37.89 1.58 -2.90
N ASN A 791 -38.18 2.88 -3.04
CA ASN A 791 -38.54 3.76 -1.92
C ASN A 791 -39.85 3.38 -1.24
N ALA A 792 -40.78 2.72 -1.93
CA ALA A 792 -42.02 2.23 -1.35
C ALA A 792 -41.81 1.07 -0.36
N ALA A 793 -40.79 0.25 -0.57
CA ALA A 793 -40.43 -0.87 0.30
C ALA A 793 -38.92 -1.20 0.21
N PRO A 794 -38.04 -0.37 0.82
CA PRO A 794 -36.59 -0.56 0.74
C PRO A 794 -36.16 -1.91 1.32
N SER A 795 -35.37 -2.66 0.55
CA SER A 795 -34.81 -3.95 0.93
C SER A 795 -33.61 -4.28 0.04
N ALA A 796 -32.85 -5.32 0.39
CA ALA A 796 -31.78 -5.82 -0.48
C ALA A 796 -32.36 -6.32 -1.82
N GLU A 797 -33.48 -7.05 -1.78
CA GLU A 797 -34.16 -7.57 -2.96
C GLU A 797 -34.72 -6.44 -3.85
N ALA A 798 -35.31 -5.40 -3.27
CA ALA A 798 -35.76 -4.23 -4.03
C ALA A 798 -34.58 -3.48 -4.68
N TYR A 799 -33.41 -3.47 -4.04
CA TYR A 799 -32.21 -2.86 -4.62
C TYR A 799 -31.65 -3.67 -5.79
N GLU A 800 -31.69 -5.00 -5.71
CA GLU A 800 -31.35 -5.89 -6.82
C GLU A 800 -32.29 -5.67 -8.01
N GLN A 801 -33.60 -5.54 -7.75
CA GLN A 801 -34.59 -5.20 -8.78
C GLN A 801 -34.32 -3.82 -9.40
N PHE A 802 -34.04 -2.81 -8.57
CA PHE A 802 -33.62 -1.50 -9.05
C PHE A 802 -32.38 -1.62 -9.95
N ASN A 803 -31.34 -2.35 -9.52
CA ASN A 803 -30.14 -2.57 -10.31
C ASN A 803 -30.47 -3.25 -11.65
N ALA A 804 -31.32 -4.29 -11.64
CA ALA A 804 -31.74 -4.99 -12.85
C ALA A 804 -32.47 -4.06 -13.84
N GLN A 805 -33.35 -3.19 -13.33
CA GLN A 805 -34.06 -2.19 -14.15
C GLN A 805 -33.10 -1.13 -14.70
N MET A 806 -32.14 -0.67 -13.88
CA MET A 806 -31.13 0.31 -14.31
C MET A 806 -30.25 -0.22 -15.44
N GLU A 807 -29.90 -1.51 -15.44
CA GLU A 807 -29.12 -2.15 -16.53
C GLU A 807 -29.91 -2.32 -17.83
N GLN A 808 -31.24 -2.25 -17.78
CA GLN A 808 -32.12 -2.35 -18.94
C GLN A 808 -32.52 -0.99 -19.52
N LEU A 809 -32.03 0.12 -18.93
CA LEU A 809 -32.40 1.45 -19.38
C LEU A 809 -31.92 1.70 -20.82
N PRO A 810 -32.83 2.10 -21.73
CA PRO A 810 -32.48 2.31 -23.13
C PRO A 810 -31.57 3.52 -23.30
N THR A 811 -30.45 3.31 -23.96
CA THR A 811 -29.59 4.38 -24.48
C THR A 811 -29.93 4.68 -25.94
N VAL A 812 -29.49 5.83 -26.43
CA VAL A 812 -29.56 6.14 -27.86
C VAL A 812 -28.59 5.21 -28.58
N GLU A 813 -29.12 4.25 -29.33
CA GLU A 813 -28.33 3.32 -30.13
C GLU A 813 -28.18 3.81 -31.58
N VAL A 814 -27.23 3.23 -32.30
CA VAL A 814 -27.09 3.51 -33.73
C VAL A 814 -28.25 2.86 -34.49
N ASP A 815 -29.13 3.69 -35.04
CA ASP A 815 -30.08 3.33 -36.09
C ASP A 815 -29.49 3.65 -37.47
N SER A 816 -29.25 2.62 -38.29
CA SER A 816 -28.71 2.76 -39.66
C SER A 816 -29.67 3.45 -40.64
N LYS A 817 -30.93 3.68 -40.25
CA LYS A 817 -31.92 4.42 -41.03
C LYS A 817 -31.82 5.93 -40.82
N LYS A 818 -31.08 6.38 -39.80
CA LYS A 818 -30.94 7.79 -39.44
C LYS A 818 -29.59 8.35 -39.86
N LEU A 819 -29.55 9.66 -40.05
CA LEU A 819 -28.34 10.44 -40.26
C LEU A 819 -27.90 11.11 -38.96
N TYR A 820 -26.59 11.20 -38.78
CA TYR A 820 -25.95 11.72 -37.58
C TYR A 820 -25.09 12.94 -37.89
N ARG A 821 -25.06 13.89 -36.96
CA ARG A 821 -24.03 14.95 -36.94
C ARG A 821 -22.98 14.59 -35.91
N LEU A 822 -21.71 14.75 -36.26
CA LEU A 822 -20.60 14.39 -35.36
C LEU A 822 -19.90 15.65 -34.89
N ARG A 823 -20.16 16.08 -33.65
CA ARG A 823 -19.45 17.20 -33.02
C ARG A 823 -18.16 16.72 -32.39
N ASN A 824 -17.04 17.41 -32.61
CA ASN A 824 -15.79 17.13 -31.92
C ASN A 824 -15.70 17.85 -30.57
N GLU A 825 -15.24 17.15 -29.53
CA GLU A 825 -15.12 17.72 -28.18
C GLU A 825 -13.78 18.41 -27.92
N GLY A 826 -12.75 18.16 -28.74
CA GLY A 826 -11.38 18.60 -28.45
C GLY A 826 -11.15 20.10 -28.47
N TYR A 827 -12.01 20.86 -29.15
CA TYR A 827 -11.83 22.30 -29.38
C TYR A 827 -12.99 23.17 -28.88
N LEU A 828 -13.98 22.59 -28.20
CA LEU A 828 -15.20 23.29 -27.79
C LEU A 828 -14.90 24.59 -27.01
N GLY A 829 -13.91 24.57 -26.12
CA GLY A 829 -13.51 25.73 -25.33
C GLY A 829 -12.53 26.70 -26.01
N THR A 830 -11.91 26.33 -27.14
CA THR A 830 -10.84 27.13 -27.77
C THR A 830 -11.17 27.63 -29.17
N GLN A 831 -11.95 26.89 -29.95
CA GLN A 831 -12.33 27.23 -31.33
C GLN A 831 -13.85 27.12 -31.58
N GLY A 832 -14.63 26.93 -30.50
CA GLY A 832 -16.06 26.64 -30.60
C GLY A 832 -16.35 25.21 -31.07
N ALA A 833 -17.64 24.91 -31.27
CA ALA A 833 -18.08 23.59 -31.69
C ALA A 833 -17.74 23.34 -33.16
N LEU A 834 -16.81 22.42 -33.42
CA LEU A 834 -16.50 21.92 -34.75
C LEU A 834 -17.20 20.58 -34.99
N TYR A 835 -17.68 20.38 -36.22
CA TYR A 835 -18.39 19.18 -36.65
C TYR A 835 -17.69 18.56 -37.84
N LEU A 836 -17.77 17.24 -37.95
CA LEU A 836 -17.30 16.52 -39.12
C LEU A 836 -18.06 16.99 -40.36
N LYS A 837 -17.33 17.43 -41.39
CA LYS A 837 -17.87 17.89 -42.67
C LYS A 837 -17.16 17.20 -43.83
N ALA A 838 -17.91 16.81 -44.85
CA ALA A 838 -17.37 16.44 -46.15
C ALA A 838 -17.11 17.71 -46.99
N ASN A 839 -15.86 17.94 -47.43
CA ASN A 839 -15.55 19.14 -48.21
C ASN A 839 -16.06 19.01 -49.66
N VAL A 840 -16.94 19.93 -50.09
CA VAL A 840 -17.70 19.87 -51.36
C VAL A 840 -16.86 20.30 -52.60
N GLY A 841 -15.54 20.47 -52.44
CA GLY A 841 -14.59 20.77 -53.53
C GLY A 841 -13.51 19.70 -53.81
N GLY A 842 -13.39 18.65 -52.99
CA GLY A 842 -12.51 17.50 -53.25
C GLY A 842 -11.53 17.12 -52.13
N THR A 843 -11.24 15.81 -52.09
CA THR A 843 -10.14 15.09 -51.43
C THR A 843 -10.24 14.65 -49.97
N ALA A 844 -10.86 15.34 -49.00
CA ALA A 844 -10.85 14.88 -47.59
C ALA A 844 -12.06 15.30 -46.72
N TYR A 845 -12.13 14.74 -45.50
CA TYR A 845 -13.03 15.19 -44.42
C TYR A 845 -12.31 16.16 -43.47
N GLU A 846 -13.05 17.10 -42.90
CA GLU A 846 -12.53 18.17 -42.04
C GLU A 846 -13.47 18.50 -40.87
N GLY A 847 -12.98 19.31 -39.93
CA GLY A 847 -13.78 19.92 -38.87
C GLY A 847 -14.21 21.34 -39.26
N ALA A 848 -15.52 21.61 -39.29
CA ALA A 848 -16.06 22.92 -39.65
C ALA A 848 -17.11 23.40 -38.63
N ALA A 849 -17.35 24.71 -38.57
CA ALA A 849 -18.49 25.24 -37.82
C ALA A 849 -19.79 24.75 -38.45
N LEU A 850 -20.78 24.40 -37.63
CA LEU A 850 -22.02 23.78 -38.10
C LEU A 850 -22.82 24.74 -38.99
N GLU A 851 -23.23 24.25 -40.16
CA GLU A 851 -24.25 24.86 -41.00
C GLU A 851 -25.43 23.87 -41.12
N GLU A 852 -26.56 24.19 -40.47
CA GLU A 852 -27.65 23.21 -40.28
C GLU A 852 -28.30 22.72 -41.58
N THR A 853 -28.28 23.56 -42.62
CA THR A 853 -28.87 23.28 -43.93
C THR A 853 -27.90 22.55 -44.87
N ASP A 854 -26.63 22.40 -44.51
CA ASP A 854 -25.64 21.75 -45.36
C ASP A 854 -25.60 20.23 -45.10
N ASP A 855 -26.07 19.46 -46.09
CA ASP A 855 -26.07 17.99 -46.04
C ASP A 855 -24.65 17.37 -45.92
N ALA A 856 -23.58 18.16 -46.12
CA ALA A 856 -22.19 17.71 -45.92
C ALA A 856 -21.87 17.32 -44.46
N PHE A 857 -22.68 17.74 -43.48
CA PHE A 857 -22.49 17.44 -42.06
C PHE A 857 -23.19 16.15 -41.59
N PHE A 858 -23.95 15.49 -42.46
CA PHE A 858 -24.80 14.37 -42.10
C PHE A 858 -24.21 13.04 -42.57
N PHE A 859 -24.10 12.10 -41.64
CA PHE A 859 -23.45 10.82 -41.87
C PHE A 859 -24.36 9.66 -41.49
N ALA A 860 -24.44 8.65 -42.35
CA ALA A 860 -25.03 7.36 -42.02
C ALA A 860 -23.98 6.46 -41.38
N LEU A 861 -24.35 5.71 -40.34
CA LEU A 861 -23.55 4.61 -39.82
C LEU A 861 -24.18 3.30 -40.33
N LEU A 862 -23.55 2.71 -41.34
CA LEU A 862 -24.05 1.51 -42.02
C LEU A 862 -23.34 0.26 -41.49
N PRO A 863 -24.02 -0.88 -41.27
CA PRO A 863 -23.39 -2.11 -40.79
C PRO A 863 -22.26 -2.62 -41.72
N ALA A 864 -21.15 -3.07 -41.14
CA ALA A 864 -19.94 -3.47 -41.87
C ALA A 864 -19.64 -4.98 -41.85
N GLY A 865 -20.61 -5.83 -41.51
CA GLY A 865 -20.51 -7.29 -41.59
C GLY A 865 -20.54 -8.00 -40.24
N ASN A 866 -19.82 -7.48 -39.23
CA ASN A 866 -19.93 -7.97 -37.84
C ASN A 866 -20.85 -7.08 -37.00
N PRO A 867 -21.53 -7.63 -35.97
CA PRO A 867 -22.29 -6.83 -35.01
C PRO A 867 -21.42 -5.76 -34.34
N GLY A 868 -21.91 -4.51 -34.32
CA GLY A 868 -21.20 -3.37 -33.71
C GLY A 868 -20.13 -2.71 -34.57
N GLU A 869 -19.91 -3.20 -35.80
CA GLU A 869 -19.01 -2.59 -36.78
C GLU A 869 -19.78 -1.78 -37.83
N TYR A 870 -19.30 -0.56 -38.07
CA TYR A 870 -19.96 0.40 -38.97
C TYR A 870 -18.98 1.00 -39.99
N VAL A 871 -19.48 1.32 -41.18
CA VAL A 871 -18.84 2.28 -42.09
C VAL A 871 -19.59 3.61 -42.00
N LEU A 872 -18.86 4.73 -41.99
CA LEU A 872 -19.43 6.06 -41.97
C LEU A 872 -19.58 6.57 -43.40
N TYR A 873 -20.80 6.89 -43.82
CA TYR A 873 -21.14 7.29 -45.18
C TYR A 873 -21.76 8.69 -45.22
N ASN A 874 -21.30 9.56 -46.12
CA ASN A 874 -21.87 10.89 -46.31
C ASN A 874 -22.80 10.91 -47.54
N GLU A 875 -24.07 11.24 -47.34
CA GLU A 875 -25.09 11.20 -48.40
C GLU A 875 -24.91 12.30 -49.46
N LYS A 876 -24.31 13.45 -49.13
CA LYS A 876 -24.10 14.55 -50.08
C LYS A 876 -22.97 14.25 -51.06
N THR A 877 -21.82 13.80 -50.56
CA THR A 877 -20.66 13.50 -51.40
C THR A 877 -20.68 12.08 -51.96
N LYS A 878 -21.54 11.20 -51.45
CA LYS A 878 -21.62 9.77 -51.80
C LYS A 878 -20.29 9.03 -51.52
N THR A 879 -19.60 9.42 -50.45
CA THR A 879 -18.30 8.86 -50.05
C THR A 879 -18.33 8.32 -48.62
N TYR A 880 -17.42 7.40 -48.33
CA TYR A 880 -17.19 6.84 -47.01
C TYR A 880 -15.98 7.47 -46.33
N LEU A 881 -15.99 7.46 -45.00
CA LEU A 881 -14.80 7.70 -44.19
C LEU A 881 -13.80 6.56 -44.46
N PRO A 882 -12.60 6.85 -44.98
CA PRO A 882 -11.62 5.85 -45.39
C PRO A 882 -10.94 5.17 -44.19
N LYS A 883 -10.24 4.07 -44.46
CA LYS A 883 -9.28 3.51 -43.50
C LYS A 883 -8.08 4.45 -43.33
N PHE A 884 -7.60 4.62 -42.10
CA PHE A 884 -6.46 5.51 -41.84
C PHE A 884 -5.14 4.76 -42.03
N GLY A 885 -4.17 5.43 -42.66
CA GLY A 885 -2.82 4.92 -42.92
C GLY A 885 -1.83 5.30 -41.81
N ALA A 886 -0.61 5.72 -42.19
CA ALA A 886 0.42 6.15 -41.25
C ALA A 886 -0.03 7.33 -40.36
N ASP A 887 0.57 7.44 -39.18
CA ASP A 887 0.30 8.51 -38.21
C ASP A 887 0.40 9.91 -38.84
N ASN A 888 -0.52 10.81 -38.48
CA ASN A 888 -0.62 12.20 -38.97
C ASN A 888 -0.92 12.39 -40.46
N VAL A 889 -1.27 11.32 -41.19
CA VAL A 889 -1.70 11.43 -42.60
C VAL A 889 -3.21 11.59 -42.66
N THR A 890 -3.65 12.63 -43.39
CA THR A 890 -5.07 12.85 -43.66
C THR A 890 -5.52 11.97 -44.81
N PRO A 891 -6.52 11.10 -44.61
CA PRO A 891 -6.89 10.14 -45.62
C PRO A 891 -7.85 10.75 -46.64
N ALA A 892 -7.76 10.28 -47.88
CA ALA A 892 -8.60 10.77 -48.97
C ALA A 892 -10.02 10.17 -48.92
N LEU A 893 -11.04 10.90 -49.40
CA LEU A 893 -12.40 10.37 -49.56
C LEU A 893 -12.39 9.11 -50.44
N VAL A 894 -13.19 8.10 -50.08
CA VAL A 894 -13.35 6.87 -50.87
C VAL A 894 -14.82 6.66 -51.25
N SER A 895 -15.08 6.20 -52.47
CA SER A 895 -16.45 5.98 -52.97
C SER A 895 -16.93 4.53 -52.83
N ASP A 896 -16.03 3.61 -52.47
CA ASP A 896 -16.31 2.19 -52.35
C ASP A 896 -16.12 1.67 -50.91
N VAL A 897 -16.87 0.63 -50.56
CA VAL A 897 -16.86 0.02 -49.23
C VAL A 897 -15.56 -0.76 -48.97
N ALA A 898 -14.87 -1.26 -50.00
CA ALA A 898 -13.64 -2.04 -49.84
C ALA A 898 -12.47 -1.18 -49.31
N ASN A 899 -12.48 0.11 -49.60
CA ASN A 899 -11.50 1.09 -49.10
C ASN A 899 -11.99 1.89 -47.87
N ALA A 900 -13.23 1.66 -47.42
CA ALA A 900 -13.78 2.32 -46.24
C ALA A 900 -13.09 1.85 -44.94
N GLY A 901 -13.06 2.75 -43.95
CA GLY A 901 -12.73 2.38 -42.59
C GLY A 901 -13.88 1.62 -41.95
N VAL A 902 -13.57 0.54 -41.24
CA VAL A 902 -14.53 -0.20 -40.42
C VAL A 902 -14.34 0.23 -38.98
N PHE A 903 -15.40 0.74 -38.35
CA PHE A 903 -15.33 1.38 -37.04
C PHE A 903 -16.18 0.64 -36.02
N THR A 904 -15.61 0.38 -34.85
CA THR A 904 -16.36 0.13 -33.61
C THR A 904 -16.49 1.43 -32.83
N LEU A 905 -17.64 1.63 -32.19
CA LEU A 905 -17.88 2.78 -31.32
C LEU A 905 -17.49 2.45 -29.89
N ILE A 906 -16.58 3.24 -29.31
CA ILE A 906 -16.31 3.21 -27.87
C ILE A 906 -16.99 4.41 -27.24
N THR A 907 -18.19 4.19 -26.71
CA THR A 907 -19.08 5.25 -26.24
C THR A 907 -19.18 5.29 -24.72
N ARG A 908 -19.07 6.49 -24.16
CA ARG A 908 -19.27 6.79 -22.74
C ARG A 908 -20.73 7.15 -22.45
N PRO A 909 -21.24 6.93 -21.21
CA PRO A 909 -22.61 7.29 -20.84
C PRO A 909 -22.97 8.78 -21.01
N ASP A 910 -21.97 9.66 -21.06
CA ASP A 910 -22.16 11.09 -21.33
C ASP A 910 -22.28 11.42 -22.83
N GLY A 911 -22.19 10.42 -23.71
CA GLY A 911 -22.30 10.54 -25.17
C GLY A 911 -20.97 10.67 -25.90
N ARG A 912 -19.84 10.84 -25.19
CA ARG A 912 -18.53 10.93 -25.84
C ARG A 912 -18.16 9.60 -26.46
N THR A 913 -17.94 9.61 -27.77
CA THR A 913 -17.67 8.40 -28.56
C THR A 913 -16.35 8.52 -29.31
N SER A 914 -15.49 7.52 -29.14
CA SER A 914 -14.32 7.37 -30.01
C SER A 914 -14.66 6.41 -31.16
N LEU A 915 -14.45 6.88 -32.40
CA LEU A 915 -14.54 6.05 -33.60
C LEU A 915 -13.24 5.25 -33.75
N SER A 916 -13.26 3.96 -33.39
CA SER A 916 -12.06 3.11 -33.40
C SER A 916 -12.04 2.20 -34.62
N GLY A 917 -11.03 2.37 -35.48
CA GLY A 917 -10.84 1.57 -36.68
C GLY A 917 -10.41 0.14 -36.39
N VAL A 918 -11.23 -0.83 -36.81
CA VAL A 918 -10.97 -2.28 -36.71
C VAL A 918 -9.91 -2.71 -37.72
N ASN A 919 -9.99 -2.17 -38.94
CA ASN A 919 -9.11 -2.48 -40.06
C ASN A 919 -7.91 -1.51 -40.17
N PHE A 920 -7.54 -0.83 -39.07
CA PHE A 920 -6.45 0.15 -39.05
C PHE A 920 -5.16 -0.49 -38.52
N SER A 921 -4.03 -0.07 -39.05
CA SER A 921 -2.70 -0.38 -38.51
C SER A 921 -2.19 0.79 -37.66
N GLY A 922 -1.69 0.51 -36.45
CA GLY A 922 -1.17 1.55 -35.56
C GLY A 922 -2.26 2.21 -34.70
N ARG A 923 -2.30 3.54 -34.69
CA ARG A 923 -3.29 4.30 -33.91
C ARG A 923 -4.70 4.16 -34.51
N LYS A 924 -5.68 3.85 -33.66
CA LYS A 924 -7.01 3.42 -34.12
C LYS A 924 -8.10 4.49 -34.09
N ALA A 925 -7.92 5.59 -33.37
CA ALA A 925 -9.00 6.56 -33.18
C ALA A 925 -9.00 7.67 -34.25
N VAL A 926 -10.19 8.03 -34.74
CA VAL A 926 -10.39 9.19 -35.62
C VAL A 926 -10.24 10.47 -34.80
N HIS A 927 -9.22 11.26 -35.10
CA HIS A 927 -8.86 12.47 -34.37
C HIS A 927 -8.97 13.71 -35.24
N LEU A 928 -9.50 14.80 -34.70
CA LEU A 928 -9.47 16.11 -35.34
C LEU A 928 -8.20 16.84 -34.92
N ALA A 929 -7.27 17.07 -35.85
CA ALA A 929 -6.05 17.82 -35.60
C ALA A 929 -6.31 19.34 -35.53
N ARG A 930 -5.34 20.11 -35.04
CA ARG A 930 -5.46 21.57 -34.86
C ARG A 930 -5.72 22.31 -36.17
N GLU A 931 -5.21 21.77 -37.27
CA GLU A 931 -5.41 22.24 -38.63
C GLU A 931 -6.80 21.87 -39.19
N LYS A 932 -7.69 21.33 -38.36
CA LYS A 932 -9.07 20.91 -38.69
C LYS A 932 -9.15 19.75 -39.68
N LYS A 933 -8.06 18.99 -39.85
CA LYS A 933 -8.01 17.77 -40.66
C LYS A 933 -8.13 16.53 -39.80
N LEU A 934 -8.63 15.43 -40.37
CA LEU A 934 -8.64 14.14 -39.67
C LEU A 934 -7.29 13.43 -39.75
N VAL A 935 -6.88 12.82 -38.64
CA VAL A 935 -5.66 11.98 -38.53
C VAL A 935 -5.93 10.79 -37.58
N PRO A 936 -5.14 9.69 -37.64
CA PRO A 936 -5.25 8.63 -36.66
C PRO A 936 -4.48 9.03 -35.38
N TRP A 937 -5.09 8.85 -34.21
CA TRP A 937 -4.47 9.22 -32.93
C TRP A 937 -4.85 8.30 -31.77
N ASN A 938 -4.36 8.64 -30.58
CA ASN A 938 -4.67 7.95 -29.33
C ASN A 938 -6.16 8.10 -28.98
N ILE A 939 -6.75 7.01 -28.49
CA ILE A 939 -8.20 6.90 -28.25
C ILE A 939 -8.73 7.77 -27.11
N ASP A 940 -7.85 8.14 -26.17
CA ASP A 940 -8.20 8.93 -24.99
C ASP A 940 -7.95 10.44 -25.15
N SER A 941 -7.50 10.89 -26.32
CA SER A 941 -7.27 12.31 -26.56
C SER A 941 -8.59 13.07 -26.73
N GLY A 942 -8.67 14.29 -26.17
CA GLY A 942 -9.89 15.12 -26.23
C GLY A 942 -10.46 15.27 -27.64
N ALA A 943 -9.61 15.54 -28.64
CA ALA A 943 -10.03 15.69 -30.03
C ALA A 943 -10.26 14.36 -30.79
N SER A 944 -10.15 13.22 -30.11
CA SER A 944 -10.59 11.91 -30.59
C SER A 944 -12.04 11.59 -30.18
N PHE A 945 -12.63 12.39 -29.27
CA PHE A 945 -14.03 12.21 -28.86
C PHE A 945 -14.98 12.98 -29.78
N TRP A 946 -16.01 12.27 -30.22
CA TRP A 946 -17.10 12.77 -31.05
C TRP A 946 -18.43 12.54 -30.34
N MET A 947 -19.31 13.53 -30.42
CA MET A 947 -20.71 13.40 -30.00
C MET A 947 -21.54 13.11 -31.25
N LEU A 948 -22.06 11.89 -31.36
CA LEU A 948 -22.87 11.43 -32.50
C LEU A 948 -24.33 11.81 -32.23
N GLU A 949 -24.75 12.95 -32.75
CA GLU A 949 -26.10 13.45 -32.59
C GLU A 949 -27.05 12.74 -33.54
N GLU A 950 -28.04 12.04 -33.01
CA GLU A 950 -29.14 11.52 -33.81
C GLU A 950 -29.97 12.69 -34.38
N THR A 951 -30.34 12.61 -35.66
CA THR A 951 -31.17 13.64 -36.33
C THR A 951 -32.43 13.03 -36.93
N ASP A 952 -33.42 13.88 -37.23
CA ASP A 952 -34.66 13.47 -37.88
C ASP A 952 -34.50 13.13 -39.38
N LYS A 953 -33.30 13.35 -39.95
CA LYS A 953 -33.02 13.02 -41.36
C LYS A 953 -32.79 11.51 -41.52
N LEU A 954 -33.35 10.96 -42.59
CA LEU A 954 -33.26 9.54 -42.91
C LEU A 954 -32.25 9.28 -44.04
N THR A 955 -31.61 8.12 -43.99
CA THR A 955 -30.75 7.64 -45.08
C THR A 955 -31.58 7.27 -46.31
N ALA A 956 -30.93 7.16 -47.47
CA ALA A 956 -31.57 6.64 -48.68
C ALA A 956 -31.92 5.13 -48.61
N VAL A 957 -31.73 4.48 -47.45
CA VAL A 957 -32.19 3.13 -47.11
C VAL A 957 -33.73 3.12 -46.96
N LYS A 958 -34.41 3.44 -48.06
CA LYS A 958 -35.82 3.16 -48.36
C LYS A 958 -35.92 2.63 -49.79
N LYS A 959 -35.34 1.45 -50.10
CA LYS A 959 -35.78 0.66 -51.27
C LYS A 959 -35.25 -0.77 -51.46
N ALA A 960 -34.49 -1.35 -50.54
CA ALA A 960 -34.01 -2.71 -50.73
C ALA A 960 -33.85 -3.44 -49.41
N GLU A 961 -34.97 -3.86 -48.82
CA GLU A 961 -35.03 -5.11 -48.06
C GLU A 961 -36.49 -5.53 -47.94
N GLY A 962 -37.04 -6.02 -49.05
CA GLY A 962 -37.91 -7.19 -48.97
C GLY A 962 -37.04 -8.38 -48.58
N ARG A 963 -36.62 -8.42 -47.32
CA ARG A 963 -36.21 -9.65 -46.65
C ARG A 963 -37.30 -9.95 -45.65
N THR A 964 -37.89 -11.12 -45.83
CA THR A 964 -38.88 -11.76 -44.95
C THR A 964 -38.70 -11.33 -43.51
N GLN A 965 -39.72 -10.66 -42.98
CA GLN A 965 -39.98 -10.55 -41.55
C GLN A 965 -39.71 -11.93 -40.95
N ALA A 966 -38.67 -12.06 -40.11
CA ALA A 966 -38.50 -13.27 -39.33
C ALA A 966 -39.84 -13.52 -38.63
N GLU A 967 -40.41 -14.72 -38.78
CA GLU A 967 -41.69 -15.07 -38.16
C GLU A 967 -41.68 -14.60 -36.71
N VAL A 968 -42.60 -13.67 -36.39
CA VAL A 968 -42.84 -13.28 -35.02
C VAL A 968 -43.20 -14.55 -34.27
N ARG A 969 -42.35 -14.97 -33.31
CA ARG A 969 -42.64 -16.15 -32.49
C ARG A 969 -43.95 -15.89 -31.76
N GLN A 970 -44.96 -16.68 -32.11
CA GLN A 970 -46.28 -16.60 -31.52
C GLN A 970 -46.43 -17.70 -30.47
N PHE A 971 -47.06 -17.36 -29.37
CA PHE A 971 -47.34 -18.26 -28.27
C PHE A 971 -48.85 -18.37 -28.06
N ASP A 972 -49.34 -19.54 -27.66
CA ASP A 972 -50.71 -19.66 -27.19
C ASP A 972 -50.88 -18.97 -25.82
N LEU A 973 -52.12 -18.85 -25.34
CA LEU A 973 -52.41 -18.22 -24.04
C LEU A 973 -51.86 -19.01 -22.85
N GLN A 974 -51.25 -20.19 -23.08
CA GLN A 974 -50.58 -21.01 -22.09
C GLN A 974 -49.04 -20.90 -22.19
N GLY A 975 -48.52 -20.00 -23.04
CA GLY A 975 -47.09 -19.73 -23.17
C GLY A 975 -46.32 -20.76 -24.01
N ARG A 976 -47.00 -21.67 -24.71
CA ARG A 976 -46.36 -22.66 -25.59
C ARG A 976 -46.18 -22.08 -26.99
N ARG A 977 -45.09 -22.43 -27.66
CA ARG A 977 -44.82 -21.97 -29.03
C ARG A 977 -45.92 -22.49 -29.97
N ALA A 978 -46.60 -21.56 -30.63
CA ALA A 978 -47.64 -21.87 -31.61
C ALA A 978 -46.99 -22.44 -32.88
N ASN A 979 -47.56 -23.54 -33.37
CA ASN A 979 -47.22 -24.15 -34.66
C ASN A 979 -48.35 -23.90 -35.68
N GLU A 980 -48.18 -24.32 -36.92
CA GLU A 980 -49.15 -24.09 -38.01
C GLU A 980 -50.56 -24.66 -37.74
N ASN A 981 -50.70 -25.62 -36.83
CA ASN A 981 -51.97 -26.27 -36.48
C ASN A 981 -52.64 -25.70 -35.23
N THR A 982 -52.08 -24.65 -34.63
CA THR A 982 -52.63 -24.05 -33.39
C THR A 982 -53.86 -23.21 -33.73
N ARG A 983 -55.05 -23.63 -33.27
CA ARG A 983 -56.31 -22.89 -33.43
C ARG A 983 -56.60 -22.04 -32.20
N GLY A 984 -56.91 -20.76 -32.39
CA GLY A 984 -57.26 -19.82 -31.32
C GLY A 984 -56.41 -18.54 -31.30
N ILE A 985 -56.56 -17.75 -30.23
CA ILE A 985 -55.81 -16.50 -30.07
C ILE A 985 -54.36 -16.81 -29.71
N VAL A 986 -53.43 -16.30 -30.51
CA VAL A 986 -51.98 -16.37 -30.26
C VAL A 986 -51.42 -14.97 -30.06
N VAL A 987 -50.40 -14.85 -29.22
CA VAL A 987 -49.74 -13.58 -28.87
C VAL A 987 -48.33 -13.58 -29.42
N GLY A 988 -47.98 -12.58 -30.22
CA GLY A 988 -46.62 -12.38 -30.69
C GLY A 988 -45.71 -11.89 -29.57
N ALA A 989 -44.40 -12.12 -29.69
CA ALA A 989 -43.39 -11.55 -28.79
C ALA A 989 -43.38 -9.99 -28.78
N ASP A 990 -44.11 -9.36 -29.70
CA ASP A 990 -44.39 -7.93 -29.78
C ASP A 990 -45.67 -7.51 -29.03
N GLY A 991 -46.31 -8.43 -28.30
CA GLY A 991 -47.51 -8.19 -27.49
C GLY A 991 -48.82 -8.11 -28.30
N LYS A 992 -48.78 -8.29 -29.63
CA LYS A 992 -49.97 -8.23 -30.47
C LYS A 992 -50.70 -9.58 -30.49
N LYS A 993 -52.02 -9.52 -30.32
CA LYS A 993 -52.92 -10.69 -30.40
C LYS A 993 -53.37 -10.89 -31.84
N SER A 994 -53.35 -12.13 -32.31
CA SER A 994 -53.90 -12.54 -33.60
C SER A 994 -54.68 -13.84 -33.47
N LEU A 995 -55.74 -14.02 -34.27
CA LEU A 995 -56.55 -15.24 -34.29
C LEU A 995 -56.01 -16.16 -35.40
N ARG A 996 -55.64 -17.40 -35.06
CA ARG A 996 -55.26 -18.45 -36.02
C ARG A 996 -56.34 -19.52 -36.13
#